data_AF-A0A8H4V517-F1
#
_entry.id   AF-A0A8H4V517-F1
#
_cell.length_a   1.000
_cell.length_b   1.000
_cell.length_c   1.000
_cell.angle_alpha   90.00
_cell.angle_beta   90.00
_cell.angle_gamma   90.00
#
_symmetry.space_group_name_H-M   'P 1'
#
loop_
_entity.id
_entity.type
_entity.pdbx_description
1 polymer ?
#
loop_
_entity_poly.entity_id
_entity_poly.type
_entity_poly.pdbx_seq_one_letter_code
_entity_poly.pdbx_strand_id
1 'polypeptide(L)'
;MFILTYFKDSMRLREDEQAKSFVARVHECLHSFNERVRFQVQRIIQGPETKRDVALKIYDRLLLGCLVVLKICRVRPLLTVELFQIEDCLKSLASTLLSILSGLGATQVRKSYEDLDMARYRERGLRGDTPVIHSWVVVMKTLEIAQIPRASFWELAQATIAPPQVLSSLDARVFERSWEAMFSLLPLTEFNRQGVIVAGRRHDPASDGWIIPQKLLKRVFHLYKENSRQSPSFNNYCRALVGRCHYLVQQWGWRRCITVIGVIFDFFGSQNLAHLRNEEAYESPRFLEELVRRPTLDIEQGDLCFHVFLKLVALSIQKLKGIGAVKDVRNMVARTIPNHNRQHLKERDVLARDLAALRNHHDLLSTLFWASPPELRPPANLIERLVAPATSHKEACLINVRCWNQLARFIVTSGEASQSFKPLIQWRNAFFQQVLRQFDSVPSDVQQQVLSLAKDVSKSISDEVIHATISMNRAAVMDVLYACMTASLDVMKHTPDLEAATFALNTIQLQSIFKHFVVAPPALDWGVLRAALGTMDLFLSRIDEFKEAEESQQSESQILNSAQADDALLLVDQDILPGFFSMARCVLSCPRNRTVSAVANLDRASCLEQIVTLSARMGARFTSAGVMRLSDMFKVGKYGLFDGPPHKLGLDQRRSLVLFMSTLLKCGFDDFDDGDFSLSELWVLSLVKPREYLGYEMQLAQELHRRGKDLVKGLVPKTIEGLVVQADYSTNRELFEFAISAMRQWIREAGPSLHKVLVAASSRTLRLVMEQIKGDLATMSREACGHGSYVTFVQGIMSLIKTYGSDFCAVDNFFLQISKEYSPSVQDPNLQVAGLISYGLRLREGDGRSSQQLFFLLFNNIKFAIIKDKMREEVVMLRKGMRNPGIVDFVLGKMLPAIVRACFRSSAALPLLDIYAEALRLVFRKKTVSHELRENDLPLVEVLVRAAVDGLHHMSRSSAVLCGRQLHVVRQTMATLNLLWPCMYAVFASGVESPAWTALFKTLGHVREFVSTAETYLEHLLQTEGRAVEPAKLCAGLGDGPLEGFQFDAEVRSFTGNIVQDIEKSWVVTTQSISVQTPGINRRGAASMQGVEIPTWDTKDMMEDLDGRLREWRWWWQRMYAGECVVEQLESVIF
;
A
#
# COMPACT_ATOMS: atom_id res chain seq x y z
N MET A 1 -71.80 -1.00 -54.79
CA MET A 1 -73.14 -0.86 -54.17
C MET A 1 -73.84 -2.21 -54.07
N PHE A 2 -74.05 -2.95 -55.18
CA PHE A 2 -74.72 -4.27 -55.20
C PHE A 2 -74.32 -5.24 -54.06
N ILE A 3 -73.02 -5.51 -53.88
CA ILE A 3 -72.52 -6.43 -52.84
C ILE A 3 -72.90 -5.95 -51.43
N LEU A 4 -72.75 -4.65 -51.13
CA LEU A 4 -73.05 -4.09 -49.81
C LEU A 4 -74.55 -4.10 -49.49
N THR A 5 -75.39 -3.83 -50.50
CA THR A 5 -76.85 -3.92 -50.39
C THR A 5 -77.26 -5.36 -50.12
N TYR A 6 -76.73 -6.32 -50.89
CA TYR A 6 -76.99 -7.76 -50.70
C TYR A 6 -76.56 -8.23 -49.30
N PHE A 7 -75.38 -7.80 -48.82
CA PHE A 7 -74.92 -8.08 -47.46
C PHE A 7 -75.88 -7.55 -46.40
N LYS A 8 -76.29 -6.28 -46.50
CA LYS A 8 -77.17 -5.62 -45.53
C LYS A 8 -78.53 -6.30 -45.43
N ASP A 9 -79.09 -6.71 -46.56
CA ASP A 9 -80.43 -7.30 -46.64
C ASP A 9 -80.45 -8.78 -46.21
N SER A 10 -79.30 -9.49 -46.32
CA SER A 10 -79.20 -10.93 -46.08
C SER A 10 -78.65 -11.32 -44.69
N MET A 11 -78.28 -10.38 -43.81
CA MET A 11 -77.64 -10.69 -42.52
C MET A 11 -78.56 -11.36 -41.46
N ARG A 12 -79.86 -11.55 -41.72
CA ARG A 12 -80.79 -12.24 -40.81
C ARG A 12 -80.88 -13.74 -41.12
N LEU A 13 -79.79 -14.46 -40.91
CA LEU A 13 -79.71 -15.91 -41.20
C LEU A 13 -80.13 -16.73 -39.96
N ARG A 14 -81.25 -17.46 -40.02
CA ARG A 14 -81.70 -18.36 -38.93
C ARG A 14 -81.39 -19.84 -39.18
N GLU A 15 -81.36 -20.27 -40.43
CA GLU A 15 -81.11 -21.66 -40.83
C GLU A 15 -79.69 -21.86 -41.38
N ASP A 16 -79.13 -23.06 -41.27
CA ASP A 16 -77.77 -23.38 -41.73
C ASP A 16 -77.65 -23.54 -43.24
N GLU A 17 -78.68 -24.07 -43.92
CA GLU A 17 -78.72 -24.13 -45.40
C GLU A 17 -78.79 -22.74 -46.05
N GLN A 18 -79.54 -21.82 -45.45
CA GLN A 18 -79.59 -20.42 -45.89
C GLN A 18 -78.24 -19.73 -45.71
N ALA A 19 -77.55 -20.00 -44.60
CA ALA A 19 -76.20 -19.49 -44.37
C ALA A 19 -75.20 -20.07 -45.36
N LYS A 20 -75.28 -21.36 -45.68
CA LYS A 20 -74.44 -22.00 -46.69
C LYS A 20 -74.60 -21.36 -48.06
N SER A 21 -75.84 -21.20 -48.54
CA SER A 21 -76.15 -20.55 -49.82
C SER A 21 -75.67 -19.09 -49.86
N PHE A 22 -75.87 -18.34 -48.77
CA PHE A 22 -75.38 -16.98 -48.64
C PHE A 22 -73.85 -16.91 -48.72
N VAL A 23 -73.13 -17.72 -47.94
CA VAL A 23 -71.66 -17.73 -47.93
C VAL A 23 -71.11 -18.09 -49.31
N ALA A 24 -71.66 -19.13 -49.97
CA ALA A 24 -71.23 -19.54 -51.31
C ALA A 24 -71.40 -18.42 -52.34
N ARG A 25 -72.54 -17.73 -52.34
CA ARG A 25 -72.81 -16.62 -53.27
C ARG A 25 -71.92 -15.40 -53.01
N VAL A 26 -71.68 -15.08 -51.73
CA VAL A 26 -70.77 -14.01 -51.36
C VAL A 26 -69.32 -14.35 -51.75
N HIS A 27 -68.88 -15.58 -51.48
CA HIS A 27 -67.58 -16.07 -51.91
C HIS A 27 -67.38 -15.90 -53.42
N GLU A 28 -68.34 -16.36 -54.23
CA GLU A 28 -68.29 -16.23 -55.69
C GLU A 28 -68.19 -14.77 -56.15
N CYS A 29 -69.00 -13.88 -55.56
CA CYS A 29 -69.00 -12.46 -55.90
C CYS A 29 -67.66 -11.79 -55.54
N LEU A 30 -67.14 -12.05 -54.34
CA LEU A 30 -65.88 -11.48 -53.86
C LEU A 30 -64.70 -12.00 -54.67
N HIS A 31 -64.65 -13.31 -54.92
CA HIS A 31 -63.60 -13.97 -55.70
C HIS A 31 -63.58 -13.46 -57.15
N SER A 32 -64.74 -13.45 -57.82
CA SER A 32 -64.88 -12.98 -59.21
C SER A 32 -64.49 -11.51 -59.37
N PHE A 33 -64.89 -10.66 -58.42
CA PHE A 33 -64.47 -9.26 -58.41
C PHE A 33 -62.96 -9.11 -58.23
N ASN A 34 -62.37 -9.83 -57.27
CA ASN A 34 -60.95 -9.76 -56.99
C ASN A 34 -60.09 -10.19 -58.19
N GLU A 35 -60.45 -11.29 -58.86
CA GLU A 35 -59.72 -11.78 -60.03
C GLU A 35 -59.72 -10.76 -61.17
N ARG A 36 -60.85 -10.10 -61.44
CA ARG A 36 -60.92 -9.02 -62.46
C ARG A 36 -60.01 -7.85 -62.13
N VAL A 37 -59.95 -7.44 -60.87
CA VAL A 37 -59.09 -6.33 -60.44
C VAL A 37 -57.62 -6.73 -60.41
N ARG A 38 -57.30 -7.98 -60.06
CA ARG A 38 -55.93 -8.50 -60.04
C ARG A 38 -55.20 -8.29 -61.37
N PHE A 39 -55.88 -8.49 -62.49
CA PHE A 39 -55.32 -8.21 -63.84
C PHE A 39 -55.15 -6.71 -64.16
N GLN A 40 -55.78 -5.81 -63.39
CA GLN A 40 -55.75 -4.36 -63.60
C GLN A 40 -54.90 -3.61 -62.56
N VAL A 41 -54.26 -4.30 -61.60
CA VAL A 41 -53.48 -3.68 -60.51
C VAL A 41 -52.47 -2.64 -61.01
N GLN A 42 -51.69 -2.96 -62.05
CA GLN A 42 -50.69 -2.03 -62.60
C GLN A 42 -51.33 -0.75 -63.18
N ARG A 43 -52.48 -0.87 -63.84
CA ARG A 43 -53.23 0.28 -64.36
C ARG A 43 -53.83 1.12 -63.25
N ILE A 44 -54.22 0.52 -62.13
CA ILE A 44 -54.70 1.24 -60.94
C ILE A 44 -53.56 2.03 -60.32
N ILE A 45 -52.38 1.41 -60.15
CA ILE A 45 -51.19 2.06 -59.59
C ILE A 45 -50.77 3.25 -60.46
N GLN A 46 -50.77 3.12 -61.79
CA GLN A 46 -50.39 4.20 -62.71
C GLN A 46 -51.50 5.24 -62.94
N GLY A 47 -52.74 4.94 -62.56
CA GLY A 47 -53.90 5.82 -62.75
C GLY A 47 -53.88 7.08 -61.89
N PRO A 48 -54.81 8.03 -62.10
CA PRO A 48 -54.95 9.23 -61.28
C PRO A 48 -55.32 8.92 -59.82
N GLU A 49 -54.98 9.84 -58.90
CA GLU A 49 -55.19 9.72 -57.45
C GLU A 49 -56.64 9.35 -57.08
N THR A 50 -57.62 9.97 -57.73
CA THR A 50 -59.05 9.68 -57.51
C THR A 50 -59.42 8.21 -57.78
N LYS A 51 -58.82 7.58 -58.80
CA LYS A 51 -59.06 6.15 -59.10
C LYS A 51 -58.38 5.25 -58.07
N ARG A 52 -57.19 5.63 -57.57
CA ARG A 52 -56.48 4.91 -56.51
C ARG A 52 -57.28 4.93 -55.22
N ASP A 53 -57.73 6.11 -54.81
CA ASP A 53 -58.51 6.31 -53.57
C ASP A 53 -59.82 5.52 -53.56
N VAL A 54 -60.52 5.50 -54.70
CA VAL A 54 -61.75 4.72 -54.86
C VAL A 54 -61.44 3.23 -54.78
N ALA A 55 -60.38 2.75 -55.44
CA ALA A 55 -59.99 1.34 -55.37
C ALA A 55 -59.65 0.91 -53.94
N LEU A 56 -58.87 1.71 -53.20
CA LEU A 56 -58.53 1.49 -51.80
C LEU A 56 -59.78 1.39 -50.91
N LYS A 57 -60.68 2.38 -50.99
CA LYS A 57 -61.95 2.41 -50.25
C LYS A 57 -62.90 1.25 -50.60
N ILE A 58 -62.83 0.72 -51.83
CA ILE A 58 -63.58 -0.47 -52.22
C ILE A 58 -62.99 -1.69 -51.52
N TYR A 59 -61.68 -1.89 -51.61
CA TYR A 59 -61.01 -3.04 -51.01
C TYR A 59 -61.13 -3.09 -49.48
N ASP A 60 -61.07 -1.94 -48.80
CA ASP A 60 -61.31 -1.87 -47.35
C ASP A 60 -62.68 -2.45 -46.99
N ARG A 61 -63.72 -2.12 -47.77
CA ARG A 61 -65.08 -2.64 -47.57
C ARG A 61 -65.20 -4.12 -47.93
N LEU A 62 -64.50 -4.58 -48.98
CA LEU A 62 -64.50 -6.00 -49.37
C LEU A 62 -63.82 -6.87 -48.31
N LEU A 63 -62.70 -6.41 -47.75
CA LEU A 63 -61.99 -7.09 -46.67
C LEU A 63 -62.85 -7.19 -45.41
N LEU A 64 -63.48 -6.09 -45.00
CA LEU A 64 -64.40 -6.09 -43.85
C LEU A 64 -65.61 -6.98 -44.10
N GLY A 65 -66.20 -6.95 -45.30
CA GLY A 65 -67.30 -7.82 -45.70
C GLY A 65 -66.90 -9.30 -45.62
N CYS A 66 -65.76 -9.66 -46.20
CA CYS A 66 -65.21 -11.02 -46.16
C CYS A 66 -64.93 -11.48 -44.71
N LEU A 67 -64.41 -10.59 -43.86
CA LEU A 67 -64.18 -10.87 -42.44
C LEU A 67 -65.48 -11.15 -41.67
N VAL A 68 -66.57 -10.44 -41.98
CA VAL A 68 -67.88 -10.70 -41.37
C VAL A 68 -68.37 -12.10 -41.77
N VAL A 69 -68.24 -12.48 -43.04
CA VAL A 69 -68.60 -13.82 -43.52
C VAL A 69 -67.76 -14.88 -42.83
N LEU A 70 -66.44 -14.65 -42.70
CA LEU A 70 -65.54 -15.55 -41.99
C LEU A 70 -66.01 -15.81 -40.55
N LYS A 71 -66.45 -14.76 -39.85
CA LYS A 71 -67.01 -14.90 -38.49
C LYS A 71 -68.31 -15.69 -38.47
N ILE A 72 -69.18 -15.53 -39.46
CA ILE A 72 -70.42 -16.32 -39.59
C ILE A 72 -70.07 -17.81 -39.75
N CYS A 73 -69.10 -18.14 -40.61
CA CYS A 73 -68.64 -19.52 -40.79
C CYS A 73 -68.08 -20.12 -39.50
N ARG A 74 -67.33 -19.35 -38.70
CA ARG A 74 -66.74 -19.84 -37.44
C ARG A 74 -67.75 -20.15 -36.34
N VAL A 75 -68.90 -19.47 -36.34
CA VAL A 75 -69.97 -19.70 -35.36
C VAL A 75 -70.81 -20.95 -35.72
N ARG A 76 -70.71 -21.44 -36.97
CA ARG A 76 -71.54 -22.53 -37.49
C ARG A 76 -70.69 -23.74 -37.90
N PRO A 77 -70.68 -24.84 -37.12
CA PRO A 77 -69.83 -26.01 -37.38
C PRO A 77 -70.06 -26.68 -38.75
N LEU A 78 -71.27 -26.60 -39.29
CA LEU A 78 -71.66 -27.24 -40.56
C LEU A 78 -71.04 -26.57 -41.82
N LEU A 79 -70.41 -25.40 -41.68
CA LEU A 79 -69.86 -24.60 -42.78
C LEU A 79 -68.34 -24.73 -42.92
N THR A 80 -67.77 -25.90 -42.59
CA THR A 80 -66.31 -26.09 -42.56
C THR A 80 -65.66 -25.94 -43.95
N VAL A 81 -66.32 -26.37 -45.03
CA VAL A 81 -65.79 -26.23 -46.41
C VAL A 81 -65.79 -24.76 -46.83
N GLU A 82 -66.90 -24.07 -46.58
CA GLU A 82 -67.08 -22.65 -46.88
C GLU A 82 -66.13 -21.77 -46.04
N LEU A 83 -65.82 -22.19 -44.81
CA LEU A 83 -64.83 -21.54 -43.96
C LEU A 83 -63.46 -21.46 -44.67
N PHE A 84 -62.94 -22.58 -45.18
CA PHE A 84 -61.66 -22.60 -45.89
C PHE A 84 -61.69 -21.75 -47.18
N GLN A 85 -62.79 -21.80 -47.95
CA GLN A 85 -62.97 -20.98 -49.15
C GLN A 85 -62.94 -19.48 -48.84
N ILE A 86 -63.61 -19.06 -47.76
CA ILE A 86 -63.63 -17.66 -47.33
C ILE A 86 -62.27 -17.24 -46.76
N GLU A 87 -61.56 -18.11 -46.05
CA GLU A 87 -60.18 -17.85 -45.60
C GLU A 87 -59.24 -17.60 -46.79
N ASP A 88 -59.32 -18.41 -47.85
CA ASP A 88 -58.52 -18.22 -49.07
C ASP A 88 -58.95 -16.99 -49.88
N CYS A 89 -60.25 -16.69 -49.93
CA CYS A 89 -60.77 -15.47 -50.52
C CYS A 89 -60.23 -14.22 -49.80
N LEU A 90 -60.23 -14.22 -48.46
CA LEU A 90 -59.68 -13.12 -47.65
C LEU A 90 -58.17 -12.94 -47.91
N LYS A 91 -57.39 -14.03 -47.98
CA LYS A 91 -55.96 -13.98 -48.34
C LYS A 91 -55.74 -13.37 -49.73
N SER A 92 -56.56 -13.74 -50.71
CA SER A 92 -56.46 -13.27 -52.10
C SER A 92 -56.81 -11.78 -52.23
N LEU A 93 -57.87 -11.34 -51.54
CA LEU A 93 -58.26 -9.92 -51.44
C LEU A 93 -57.16 -9.09 -50.77
N ALA A 94 -56.63 -9.58 -49.64
CA ALA A 94 -55.56 -8.90 -48.91
C ALA A 94 -54.29 -8.80 -49.76
N SER A 95 -53.90 -9.87 -50.45
CA SER A 95 -52.72 -9.88 -51.34
C SER A 95 -52.85 -8.89 -52.50
N THR A 96 -54.05 -8.73 -53.04
CA THR A 96 -54.32 -7.79 -54.13
C THR A 96 -54.26 -6.34 -53.63
N LEU A 97 -54.86 -6.05 -52.47
CA LEU A 97 -54.73 -4.74 -51.83
C LEU A 97 -53.28 -4.41 -51.47
N LEU A 98 -52.53 -5.35 -50.89
CA LEU A 98 -51.11 -5.18 -50.59
C LEU A 98 -50.29 -4.90 -51.86
N SER A 99 -50.62 -5.52 -52.98
CA SER A 99 -49.94 -5.26 -54.27
C SER A 99 -50.21 -3.83 -54.77
N ILE A 100 -51.44 -3.34 -54.62
CA ILE A 100 -51.79 -1.95 -54.95
C ILE A 100 -51.02 -0.99 -54.02
N LEU A 101 -51.12 -1.19 -52.70
CA LEU A 101 -50.49 -0.33 -51.68
C LEU A 101 -48.96 -0.29 -51.82
N SER A 102 -48.31 -1.44 -52.01
CA SER A 102 -46.86 -1.51 -52.23
C SER A 102 -46.44 -0.82 -53.54
N GLY A 103 -47.28 -0.86 -54.58
CA GLY A 103 -47.06 -0.14 -55.84
C GLY A 103 -47.16 1.38 -55.73
N LEU A 104 -47.96 1.89 -54.78
CA LEU A 104 -48.01 3.33 -54.46
C LEU A 104 -46.79 3.82 -53.65
N GLY A 105 -46.07 2.89 -53.01
CA GLY A 105 -44.91 3.17 -52.18
C GLY A 105 -45.26 3.70 -50.78
N ALA A 106 -44.22 3.88 -49.95
CA ALA A 106 -44.37 4.33 -48.56
C ALA A 106 -44.28 5.87 -48.39
N THR A 107 -44.10 6.62 -49.48
CA THR A 107 -43.91 8.09 -49.45
C THR A 107 -45.11 8.82 -48.85
N GLN A 108 -46.33 8.43 -49.23
CA GLN A 108 -47.55 9.04 -48.69
C GLN A 108 -47.74 8.75 -47.19
N VAL A 109 -47.29 7.57 -46.74
CA VAL A 109 -47.32 7.20 -45.31
C VAL A 109 -46.35 8.09 -44.52
N ARG A 110 -45.12 8.27 -45.01
CA ARG A 110 -44.14 9.14 -44.36
C ARG A 110 -44.54 10.61 -44.36
N LYS A 111 -45.06 11.12 -45.48
CA LYS A 111 -45.60 12.48 -45.54
C LYS A 111 -46.68 12.69 -44.49
N SER A 112 -47.54 11.70 -44.28
CA SER A 112 -48.55 11.78 -43.22
C SER A 112 -47.91 11.79 -41.81
N TYR A 113 -46.79 11.09 -41.59
CA TYR A 113 -46.05 11.20 -40.32
C TYR A 113 -45.45 12.59 -40.12
N GLU A 114 -44.86 13.17 -41.16
CA GLU A 114 -44.34 14.56 -41.14
C GLU A 114 -45.47 15.56 -40.87
N ASP A 115 -46.63 15.40 -41.52
CA ASP A 115 -47.80 16.24 -41.29
C ASP A 115 -48.30 16.13 -39.83
N LEU A 116 -48.20 14.95 -39.20
CA LEU A 116 -48.59 14.72 -37.81
C LEU A 116 -47.64 15.36 -36.78
N ASP A 117 -46.47 15.85 -37.18
CA ASP A 117 -45.63 16.66 -36.27
C ASP A 117 -46.30 17.99 -35.92
N MET A 118 -47.10 18.52 -36.84
CA MET A 118 -47.90 19.73 -36.66
C MET A 118 -49.12 19.47 -35.77
N ALA A 119 -49.28 20.28 -34.70
CA ALA A 119 -50.37 20.13 -33.72
C ALA A 119 -51.77 20.09 -34.37
N ARG A 120 -52.01 20.94 -35.38
CA ARG A 120 -53.29 21.01 -36.11
C ARG A 120 -53.71 19.67 -36.74
N TYR A 121 -52.77 18.95 -37.33
CA TYR A 121 -53.04 17.67 -37.98
C TYR A 121 -53.16 16.53 -36.96
N ARG A 122 -52.36 16.59 -35.88
CA ARG A 122 -52.44 15.64 -34.75
C ARG A 122 -53.78 15.71 -34.02
N GLU A 123 -54.30 16.90 -33.72
CA GLU A 123 -55.60 17.10 -33.06
C GLU A 123 -56.77 16.75 -33.98
N ARG A 124 -56.67 17.07 -35.28
CA ARG A 124 -57.69 16.72 -36.27
C ARG A 124 -57.83 15.21 -36.43
N GLY A 125 -56.75 14.45 -36.21
CA GLY A 125 -56.66 13.02 -36.49
C GLY A 125 -56.70 12.69 -37.99
N LEU A 126 -56.40 11.43 -38.34
CA LEU A 126 -56.37 10.96 -39.73
C LEU A 126 -57.80 10.78 -40.27
N ARG A 127 -58.20 11.60 -41.25
CA ARG A 127 -59.57 11.60 -41.84
C ARG A 127 -59.58 10.86 -43.18
N GLY A 128 -60.74 10.84 -43.85
CA GLY A 128 -60.93 10.12 -45.13
C GLY A 128 -60.17 10.71 -46.33
N ASP A 129 -59.38 11.76 -46.11
CA ASP A 129 -58.41 12.37 -47.01
C ASP A 129 -57.04 11.67 -46.98
N THR A 130 -56.81 10.72 -46.04
CA THR A 130 -55.60 9.89 -46.00
C THR A 130 -55.92 8.40 -46.26
N PRO A 131 -56.43 8.03 -47.45
CA PRO A 131 -56.91 6.68 -47.73
C PRO A 131 -55.81 5.61 -47.66
N VAL A 132 -54.55 5.95 -47.97
CA VAL A 132 -53.44 4.98 -47.94
C VAL A 132 -53.15 4.47 -46.54
N ILE A 133 -53.05 5.34 -45.53
CA ILE A 133 -52.85 4.88 -44.14
C ILE A 133 -54.05 4.08 -43.65
N HIS A 134 -55.27 4.53 -43.97
CA HIS A 134 -56.48 3.81 -43.60
C HIS A 134 -56.45 2.39 -44.17
N SER A 135 -56.15 2.21 -45.45
CA SER A 135 -56.12 0.88 -46.06
C SER A 135 -55.00 0.00 -45.52
N TRP A 136 -53.81 0.55 -45.21
CA TRP A 136 -52.75 -0.19 -44.52
C TRP A 136 -53.19 -0.69 -43.14
N VAL A 137 -53.81 0.18 -42.33
CA VAL A 137 -54.29 -0.20 -40.99
C VAL A 137 -55.45 -1.20 -41.11
N VAL A 138 -56.39 -1.01 -42.05
CA VAL A 138 -57.53 -1.91 -42.26
C VAL A 138 -57.05 -3.31 -42.64
N VAL A 139 -56.11 -3.46 -43.56
CA VAL A 139 -55.59 -4.79 -43.93
C VAL A 139 -54.84 -5.44 -42.77
N MET A 140 -54.01 -4.69 -42.04
CA MET A 140 -53.32 -5.19 -40.85
C MET A 140 -54.30 -5.71 -39.79
N LYS A 141 -55.29 -4.89 -39.41
CA LYS A 141 -56.27 -5.24 -38.36
C LYS A 141 -57.23 -6.33 -38.83
N THR A 142 -57.60 -6.35 -40.11
CA THR A 142 -58.46 -7.41 -40.67
C THR A 142 -57.78 -8.76 -40.58
N LEU A 143 -56.51 -8.86 -40.99
CA LEU A 143 -55.75 -10.11 -40.89
C LEU A 143 -55.46 -10.51 -39.43
N GLU A 144 -55.18 -9.55 -38.56
CA GLU A 144 -55.02 -9.78 -37.10
C GLU A 144 -56.29 -10.37 -36.48
N ILE A 145 -57.48 -9.85 -36.83
CA ILE A 145 -58.77 -10.36 -36.34
C ILE A 145 -59.13 -11.69 -37.01
N ALA A 146 -58.75 -11.88 -38.27
CA ALA A 146 -59.01 -13.11 -39.00
C ALA A 146 -58.23 -14.30 -38.42
N GLN A 147 -57.04 -14.11 -37.82
CA GLN A 147 -56.27 -15.19 -37.17
C GLN A 147 -56.13 -16.46 -38.04
N ILE A 148 -55.95 -16.27 -39.36
CA ILE A 148 -55.81 -17.39 -40.29
C ILE A 148 -54.38 -17.94 -40.17
N PRO A 149 -54.21 -19.27 -39.98
CA PRO A 149 -52.88 -19.86 -39.93
C PRO A 149 -52.04 -19.53 -41.18
N ARG A 150 -50.80 -19.07 -40.97
CA ARG A 150 -49.83 -18.73 -42.02
C ARG A 150 -50.26 -17.61 -42.99
N ALA A 151 -51.19 -16.75 -42.57
CA ALA A 151 -51.68 -15.62 -43.34
C ALA A 151 -51.73 -14.33 -42.50
N SER A 152 -50.75 -14.13 -41.62
CA SER A 152 -50.54 -12.85 -40.96
C SER A 152 -50.21 -11.75 -41.96
N PHE A 153 -50.33 -10.49 -41.55
CA PHE A 153 -50.00 -9.34 -42.38
C PHE A 153 -48.59 -9.45 -42.98
N TRP A 154 -47.57 -9.70 -42.15
CA TRP A 154 -46.19 -9.75 -42.62
C TRP A 154 -45.91 -10.94 -43.54
N GLU A 155 -46.59 -12.08 -43.34
CA GLU A 155 -46.46 -13.25 -44.22
C GLU A 155 -47.00 -12.99 -45.62
N LEU A 156 -48.06 -12.21 -45.77
CA LEU A 156 -48.57 -11.79 -47.08
C LEU A 156 -47.76 -10.63 -47.65
N ALA A 157 -47.42 -9.64 -46.82
CA ALA A 157 -46.69 -8.45 -47.23
C ALA A 157 -45.29 -8.78 -47.77
N GLN A 158 -44.64 -9.86 -47.29
CA GLN A 158 -43.31 -10.26 -47.76
C GLN A 158 -43.25 -10.44 -49.28
N ALA A 159 -44.33 -10.92 -49.92
CA ALA A 159 -44.36 -11.19 -51.35
C ALA A 159 -44.27 -9.90 -52.17
N THR A 160 -44.67 -8.78 -51.57
CA THR A 160 -44.62 -7.44 -52.18
C THR A 160 -43.40 -6.64 -51.74
N ILE A 161 -42.93 -6.78 -50.50
CA ILE A 161 -41.78 -6.04 -49.95
C ILE A 161 -40.45 -6.64 -50.40
N ALA A 162 -40.36 -7.97 -50.48
CA ALA A 162 -39.16 -8.70 -50.89
C ALA A 162 -39.49 -9.72 -52.00
N PRO A 163 -39.94 -9.27 -53.18
CA PRO A 163 -40.27 -10.13 -54.31
C PRO A 163 -39.00 -10.77 -54.91
N PRO A 164 -39.12 -11.84 -55.71
CA PRO A 164 -37.96 -12.55 -56.30
C PRO A 164 -36.99 -11.65 -57.08
N GLN A 165 -37.50 -10.58 -57.70
CA GLN A 165 -36.69 -9.59 -58.42
C GLN A 165 -35.77 -8.80 -57.48
N VAL A 166 -36.24 -8.47 -56.27
CA VAL A 166 -35.40 -7.84 -55.24
C VAL A 166 -34.35 -8.82 -54.73
N LEU A 167 -34.75 -10.08 -54.51
CA LEU A 167 -33.85 -11.11 -53.98
C LEU A 167 -32.79 -11.59 -54.99
N SER A 168 -32.93 -11.26 -56.27
CA SER A 168 -31.92 -11.50 -57.31
C SER A 168 -31.04 -10.27 -57.59
N SER A 169 -31.41 -9.09 -57.07
CA SER A 169 -30.66 -7.84 -57.26
C SER A 169 -29.24 -7.89 -56.66
N LEU A 170 -28.37 -7.06 -57.22
CA LEU A 170 -27.02 -6.73 -56.71
C LEU A 170 -26.94 -5.29 -56.17
N ASP A 171 -27.96 -4.46 -56.40
CA ASP A 171 -27.98 -3.05 -56.03
C ASP A 171 -28.47 -2.87 -54.58
N ALA A 172 -27.60 -2.34 -53.71
CA ALA A 172 -27.91 -2.02 -52.31
C ALA A 172 -29.17 -1.15 -52.18
N ARG A 173 -29.40 -0.20 -53.09
CA ARG A 173 -30.55 0.72 -53.06
C ARG A 173 -31.89 -0.01 -53.15
N VAL A 174 -31.92 -1.16 -53.83
CA VAL A 174 -33.13 -1.99 -53.95
C VAL A 174 -33.45 -2.64 -52.61
N PHE A 175 -32.44 -3.17 -51.89
CA PHE A 175 -32.61 -3.70 -50.54
C PHE A 175 -33.01 -2.60 -49.54
N GLU A 176 -32.43 -1.41 -49.66
CA GLU A 176 -32.75 -0.26 -48.79
C GLU A 176 -34.21 0.16 -48.92
N ARG A 177 -34.78 0.17 -50.13
CA ARG A 177 -36.21 0.45 -50.32
C ARG A 177 -37.10 -0.58 -49.62
N SER A 178 -36.71 -1.85 -49.61
CA SER A 178 -37.45 -2.89 -48.86
C SER A 178 -37.37 -2.69 -47.35
N TRP A 179 -36.19 -2.34 -46.82
CA TRP A 179 -36.03 -1.99 -45.41
C TRP A 179 -36.82 -0.74 -45.02
N GLU A 180 -36.72 0.32 -45.82
CA GLU A 180 -37.44 1.57 -45.65
C GLU A 180 -38.96 1.35 -45.67
N ALA A 181 -39.47 0.57 -46.63
CA ALA A 181 -40.89 0.21 -46.69
C ALA A 181 -41.33 -0.54 -45.43
N MET A 182 -40.58 -1.54 -44.98
CA MET A 182 -40.89 -2.28 -43.76
C MET A 182 -40.89 -1.35 -42.53
N PHE A 183 -39.84 -0.56 -42.32
CA PHE A 183 -39.74 0.37 -41.17
C PHE A 183 -40.82 1.45 -41.19
N SER A 184 -41.22 1.94 -42.37
CA SER A 184 -42.31 2.91 -42.53
C SER A 184 -43.67 2.36 -42.08
N LEU A 185 -43.86 1.03 -42.14
CA LEU A 185 -45.12 0.36 -41.78
C LEU A 185 -45.20 -0.03 -40.31
N LEU A 186 -44.08 -0.12 -39.58
CA LEU A 186 -44.06 -0.53 -38.17
C LEU A 186 -44.94 0.34 -37.26
N PRO A 187 -44.94 1.69 -37.35
CA PRO A 187 -45.80 2.52 -36.49
C PRO A 187 -47.30 2.20 -36.64
N LEU A 188 -47.74 1.76 -37.83
CA LEU A 188 -49.14 1.45 -38.10
C LEU A 188 -49.64 0.22 -37.34
N THR A 189 -48.73 -0.60 -36.78
CA THR A 189 -49.10 -1.75 -35.97
C THR A 189 -49.68 -1.36 -34.60
N GLU A 190 -49.40 -0.15 -34.11
CA GLU A 190 -49.86 0.34 -32.80
C GLU A 190 -51.33 0.76 -32.77
N PHE A 191 -51.97 0.93 -33.93
CA PHE A 191 -53.42 1.17 -33.99
C PHE A 191 -54.19 -0.02 -33.42
N ASN A 192 -55.18 0.25 -32.57
CA ASN A 192 -56.11 -0.76 -32.08
C ASN A 192 -57.28 -0.99 -33.06
N ARG A 193 -58.24 -1.82 -32.67
CA ARG A 193 -59.42 -2.16 -33.49
C ARG A 193 -60.38 -0.97 -33.69
N GLN A 194 -60.24 0.07 -32.86
CA GLN A 194 -61.01 1.30 -32.91
C GLN A 194 -60.31 2.40 -33.74
N GLY A 195 -59.12 2.13 -34.28
CA GLY A 195 -58.34 3.11 -35.03
C GLY A 195 -57.64 4.14 -34.15
N VAL A 196 -57.42 3.84 -32.86
CA VAL A 196 -56.70 4.68 -31.91
C VAL A 196 -55.32 4.08 -31.65
N ILE A 197 -54.29 4.93 -31.60
CA ILE A 197 -52.92 4.53 -31.28
C ILE A 197 -52.84 4.15 -29.80
N VAL A 198 -52.37 2.94 -29.50
CA VAL A 198 -52.10 2.47 -28.14
C VAL A 198 -50.60 2.31 -27.97
N ALA A 199 -49.99 3.30 -27.31
CA ALA A 199 -48.54 3.32 -27.07
C ALA A 199 -48.08 2.01 -26.41
N GLY A 200 -47.02 1.41 -26.96
CA GLY A 200 -46.44 0.18 -26.42
C GLY A 200 -47.08 -1.12 -26.92
N ARG A 201 -48.18 -1.06 -27.70
CA ARG A 201 -48.79 -2.25 -28.35
C ARG A 201 -47.81 -3.01 -29.23
N ARG A 202 -46.79 -2.35 -29.79
CA ARG A 202 -45.69 -2.97 -30.54
C ARG A 202 -44.97 -4.10 -29.80
N HIS A 203 -45.07 -4.18 -28.47
CA HIS A 203 -44.47 -5.23 -27.65
C HIS A 203 -45.37 -6.46 -27.44
N ASP A 204 -46.55 -6.50 -28.06
CA ASP A 204 -47.49 -7.64 -28.07
C ASP A 204 -47.04 -8.70 -29.10
N PRO A 205 -46.92 -10.00 -28.75
CA PRO A 205 -46.38 -11.08 -29.61
C PRO A 205 -47.13 -11.42 -30.91
N ALA A 206 -48.12 -10.63 -31.36
CA ALA A 206 -49.10 -11.06 -32.35
C ALA A 206 -48.66 -10.98 -33.84
N SER A 207 -47.55 -10.34 -34.21
CA SER A 207 -47.09 -10.31 -35.62
C SER A 207 -45.66 -9.77 -35.82
N ASP A 208 -44.64 -10.61 -35.58
CA ASP A 208 -43.26 -10.31 -35.99
C ASP A 208 -43.06 -10.65 -37.48
N GLY A 209 -42.45 -9.74 -38.25
CA GLY A 209 -42.24 -9.89 -39.69
C GLY A 209 -40.89 -10.47 -40.11
N TRP A 210 -40.27 -11.32 -39.27
CA TRP A 210 -38.87 -11.75 -39.41
C TRP A 210 -38.49 -12.40 -40.75
N ILE A 211 -39.47 -12.94 -41.48
CA ILE A 211 -39.26 -13.54 -42.81
C ILE A 211 -38.67 -12.55 -43.83
N ILE A 212 -39.00 -11.26 -43.73
CA ILE A 212 -38.50 -10.22 -44.63
C ILE A 212 -37.01 -9.96 -44.35
N PRO A 213 -36.58 -9.55 -43.13
CA PRO A 213 -35.16 -9.44 -42.78
C PRO A 213 -34.37 -10.71 -43.09
N GLN A 214 -34.93 -11.88 -42.82
CA GLN A 214 -34.26 -13.16 -43.08
C GLN A 214 -33.89 -13.34 -44.55
N LYS A 215 -34.83 -13.07 -45.48
CA LYS A 215 -34.58 -13.18 -46.93
C LYS A 215 -33.57 -12.15 -47.43
N LEU A 216 -33.68 -10.90 -46.96
CA LEU A 216 -32.77 -9.81 -47.35
C LEU A 216 -31.34 -10.11 -46.88
N LEU A 217 -31.17 -10.51 -45.61
CA LEU A 217 -29.86 -10.89 -45.06
C LEU A 217 -29.24 -12.08 -45.79
N LYS A 218 -30.02 -13.15 -46.04
CA LYS A 218 -29.53 -14.33 -46.78
C LYS A 218 -28.93 -13.94 -48.13
N ARG A 219 -29.57 -13.04 -48.87
CA ARG A 219 -29.05 -12.57 -50.17
C ARG A 219 -27.76 -11.79 -50.00
N VAL A 220 -27.71 -10.80 -49.11
CA VAL A 220 -26.50 -9.97 -48.91
C VAL A 220 -25.32 -10.81 -48.42
N PHE A 221 -25.55 -11.74 -47.49
CA PHE A 221 -24.50 -12.65 -47.00
C PHE A 221 -24.02 -13.64 -48.06
N HIS A 222 -24.89 -14.08 -48.95
CA HIS A 222 -24.48 -14.88 -50.10
C HIS A 222 -23.58 -14.09 -51.05
N LEU A 223 -23.96 -12.85 -51.38
CA LEU A 223 -23.13 -11.94 -52.21
C LEU A 223 -21.77 -11.66 -51.56
N TYR A 224 -21.73 -11.54 -50.23
CA TYR A 224 -20.48 -11.40 -49.49
C TYR A 224 -19.56 -12.61 -49.68
N LYS A 225 -20.13 -13.82 -49.59
CA LYS A 225 -19.37 -15.08 -49.72
C LYS A 225 -18.83 -15.30 -51.13
N GLU A 226 -19.64 -15.02 -52.15
CA GLU A 226 -19.29 -15.23 -53.57
C GLU A 226 -18.08 -14.41 -54.02
N ASN A 227 -17.97 -13.16 -53.54
CA ASN A 227 -16.84 -12.32 -53.91
C ASN A 227 -15.73 -12.39 -52.84
N SER A 228 -14.54 -12.85 -53.24
CA SER A 228 -13.37 -13.00 -52.38
C SER A 228 -12.75 -11.66 -51.95
N ARG A 229 -12.88 -10.61 -52.78
CA ARG A 229 -12.30 -9.27 -52.60
C ARG A 229 -13.39 -8.24 -52.29
N GLN A 230 -13.86 -8.25 -51.04
CA GLN A 230 -14.85 -7.29 -50.56
C GLN A 230 -14.20 -5.99 -50.10
N SER A 231 -14.85 -4.86 -50.38
CA SER A 231 -14.41 -3.57 -49.86
C SER A 231 -14.77 -3.43 -48.37
N PRO A 232 -14.01 -2.63 -47.58
CA PRO A 232 -14.36 -2.34 -46.19
C PRO A 232 -15.76 -1.72 -46.02
N SER A 233 -16.23 -0.96 -47.02
CA SER A 233 -17.57 -0.36 -47.01
C SER A 233 -18.70 -1.40 -47.02
N PHE A 234 -18.48 -2.59 -47.58
CA PHE A 234 -19.46 -3.68 -47.56
C PHE A 234 -19.68 -4.18 -46.13
N ASN A 235 -18.62 -4.23 -45.31
CA ASN A 235 -18.74 -4.63 -43.90
C ASN A 235 -19.58 -3.64 -43.11
N ASN A 236 -19.46 -2.34 -43.39
CA ASN A 236 -20.31 -1.32 -42.78
C ASN A 236 -21.78 -1.55 -43.12
N TYR A 237 -22.08 -1.99 -44.34
CA TYR A 237 -23.43 -2.36 -44.74
C TYR A 237 -23.93 -3.62 -44.01
N CYS A 238 -23.13 -4.69 -43.92
CA CYS A 238 -23.45 -5.87 -43.11
C CYS A 238 -23.74 -5.50 -41.64
N ARG A 239 -22.88 -4.65 -41.05
CA ARG A 239 -23.04 -4.15 -39.67
C ARG A 239 -24.34 -3.37 -39.52
N ALA A 240 -24.68 -2.49 -40.45
CA ALA A 240 -25.93 -1.75 -40.44
C ALA A 240 -27.16 -2.68 -40.52
N LEU A 241 -27.10 -3.73 -41.34
CA LEU A 241 -28.19 -4.70 -41.46
C LEU A 241 -28.41 -5.51 -40.17
N VAL A 242 -27.33 -6.01 -39.55
CA VAL A 242 -27.41 -6.69 -38.24
C VAL A 242 -27.88 -5.70 -37.16
N GLY A 243 -27.41 -4.44 -37.22
CA GLY A 243 -27.85 -3.37 -36.32
C GLY A 243 -29.33 -3.04 -36.44
N ARG A 244 -29.92 -3.09 -37.65
CA ARG A 244 -31.38 -2.96 -37.83
C ARG A 244 -32.14 -4.11 -37.19
N CYS A 245 -31.62 -5.34 -37.26
CA CYS A 245 -32.22 -6.47 -36.55
C CYS A 245 -32.17 -6.28 -35.02
N HIS A 246 -31.05 -5.79 -34.50
CA HIS A 246 -30.92 -5.40 -33.09
C HIS A 246 -31.94 -4.32 -32.71
N TYR A 247 -32.06 -3.26 -33.52
CA TYR A 247 -33.02 -2.19 -33.31
C TYR A 247 -34.48 -2.67 -33.30
N LEU A 248 -34.84 -3.64 -34.15
CA LEU A 248 -36.17 -4.27 -34.17
C LEU A 248 -36.47 -5.01 -32.86
N VAL A 249 -35.50 -5.72 -32.30
CA VAL A 249 -35.65 -6.39 -30.99
C VAL A 249 -35.76 -5.35 -29.88
N GLN A 250 -34.89 -4.33 -29.88
CA GLN A 250 -34.80 -3.37 -28.79
C GLN A 250 -36.00 -2.44 -28.72
N GLN A 251 -36.33 -1.78 -29.85
CA GLN A 251 -37.31 -0.70 -29.91
C GLN A 251 -38.69 -1.19 -30.34
N TRP A 252 -38.75 -2.15 -31.28
CA TRP A 252 -40.01 -2.61 -31.89
C TRP A 252 -40.60 -3.86 -31.27
N GLY A 253 -39.94 -4.48 -30.29
CA GLY A 253 -40.50 -5.62 -29.57
C GLY A 253 -40.56 -6.92 -30.38
N TRP A 254 -39.81 -7.03 -31.48
CA TRP A 254 -39.75 -8.26 -32.28
C TRP A 254 -38.88 -9.31 -31.57
N ARG A 255 -39.44 -10.00 -30.58
CA ARG A 255 -38.65 -10.83 -29.64
C ARG A 255 -38.23 -12.19 -30.22
N ARG A 256 -39.00 -12.76 -31.15
CA ARG A 256 -38.79 -14.15 -31.65
C ARG A 256 -37.91 -14.20 -32.90
N CYS A 257 -36.65 -13.79 -32.76
CA CYS A 257 -35.71 -13.59 -33.87
C CYS A 257 -34.82 -14.80 -34.23
N ILE A 258 -35.14 -16.01 -33.75
CA ILE A 258 -34.29 -17.22 -33.92
C ILE A 258 -33.95 -17.52 -35.38
N THR A 259 -34.87 -17.24 -36.30
CA THR A 259 -34.70 -17.47 -37.74
C THR A 259 -33.65 -16.54 -38.36
N VAL A 260 -33.55 -15.31 -37.86
CA VAL A 260 -32.55 -14.31 -38.31
C VAL A 260 -31.22 -14.54 -37.61
N ILE A 261 -31.23 -14.79 -36.30
CA ILE A 261 -30.02 -15.18 -35.56
C ILE A 261 -29.37 -16.41 -36.21
N GLY A 262 -30.16 -17.43 -36.58
CA GLY A 262 -29.66 -18.60 -37.29
C GLY A 262 -28.98 -18.27 -38.62
N VAL A 263 -29.53 -17.34 -39.41
CA VAL A 263 -28.92 -16.91 -40.68
C VAL A 263 -27.58 -16.20 -40.47
N ILE A 264 -27.51 -15.30 -39.48
CA ILE A 264 -26.29 -14.57 -39.15
C ILE A 264 -25.25 -15.54 -38.59
N PHE A 265 -25.67 -16.46 -37.73
CA PHE A 265 -24.81 -17.50 -37.18
C PHE A 265 -24.25 -18.42 -38.27
N ASP A 266 -25.07 -18.93 -39.21
CA ASP A 266 -24.58 -19.78 -40.31
C ASP A 266 -23.61 -19.04 -41.23
N PHE A 267 -23.81 -17.73 -41.40
CA PHE A 267 -22.90 -16.88 -42.15
C PHE A 267 -21.53 -16.78 -41.47
N PHE A 268 -21.46 -16.49 -40.18
CA PHE A 268 -20.20 -16.49 -39.43
C PHE A 268 -19.61 -17.89 -39.25
N GLY A 269 -20.45 -18.91 -39.04
CA GLY A 269 -20.05 -20.32 -38.90
C GLY A 269 -19.33 -20.84 -40.14
N SER A 270 -19.80 -20.48 -41.34
CA SER A 270 -19.09 -20.80 -42.60
C SER A 270 -17.73 -20.09 -42.76
N GLN A 271 -17.45 -19.10 -41.92
CA GLN A 271 -16.18 -18.37 -41.86
C GLN A 271 -15.42 -18.68 -40.56
N ASN A 272 -15.73 -19.82 -39.91
CA ASN A 272 -15.14 -20.26 -38.65
C ASN A 272 -15.27 -19.24 -37.51
N LEU A 273 -16.36 -18.45 -37.50
CA LEU A 273 -16.61 -17.37 -36.52
C LEU A 273 -15.56 -16.25 -36.55
N ALA A 274 -14.73 -16.15 -37.58
CA ALA A 274 -13.84 -15.00 -37.75
C ALA A 274 -14.63 -13.71 -37.99
N HIS A 275 -14.03 -12.56 -37.69
CA HIS A 275 -14.54 -11.26 -38.14
C HIS A 275 -14.62 -11.20 -39.68
N LEU A 276 -15.31 -10.18 -40.19
CA LEU A 276 -15.35 -9.95 -41.63
C LEU A 276 -13.94 -9.63 -42.15
N ARG A 277 -13.71 -9.87 -43.44
CA ARG A 277 -12.44 -9.56 -44.10
C ARG A 277 -12.25 -8.05 -44.07
N ASN A 278 -11.06 -7.56 -43.76
CA ASN A 278 -10.78 -6.13 -43.50
C ASN A 278 -11.38 -5.58 -42.19
N GLU A 279 -11.87 -6.42 -41.28
CA GLU A 279 -12.08 -6.05 -39.87
C GLU A 279 -10.97 -6.67 -39.02
N GLU A 280 -10.23 -5.84 -38.28
CA GLU A 280 -9.21 -6.28 -37.34
C GLU A 280 -9.64 -5.91 -35.92
N ALA A 281 -9.69 -6.92 -35.04
CA ALA A 281 -9.99 -6.73 -33.62
C ALA A 281 -9.01 -7.54 -32.76
N TYR A 282 -8.45 -6.86 -31.77
CA TYR A 282 -7.53 -7.44 -30.81
C TYR A 282 -8.19 -7.71 -29.45
N GLU A 283 -9.45 -7.31 -29.28
CA GLU A 283 -10.17 -7.34 -28.00
C GLU A 283 -11.61 -7.87 -28.17
N SER A 284 -12.15 -8.42 -27.08
CA SER A 284 -13.55 -8.82 -26.95
C SER A 284 -14.45 -7.58 -26.80
N PRO A 285 -15.76 -7.66 -27.10
CA PRO A 285 -16.67 -6.54 -26.94
C PRO A 285 -16.77 -6.09 -25.48
N ARG A 286 -16.85 -4.77 -25.27
CA ARG A 286 -16.80 -4.12 -23.95
C ARG A 286 -17.80 -4.67 -22.93
N PHE A 287 -19.01 -5.04 -23.36
CA PHE A 287 -20.03 -5.57 -22.47
C PHE A 287 -19.61 -6.88 -21.77
N LEU A 288 -18.72 -7.68 -22.37
CA LEU A 288 -18.16 -8.90 -21.77
C LEU A 288 -17.05 -8.61 -20.75
N GLU A 289 -16.43 -7.43 -20.79
CA GLU A 289 -15.48 -7.02 -19.74
C GLU A 289 -16.18 -6.44 -18.51
N GLU A 290 -17.37 -5.88 -18.71
CA GLU A 290 -18.17 -5.21 -17.67
C GLU A 290 -19.27 -6.11 -17.09
N LEU A 291 -19.16 -7.44 -17.22
CA LEU A 291 -20.18 -8.39 -16.71
C LEU A 291 -20.42 -8.33 -15.20
N VAL A 292 -19.45 -7.81 -14.44
CA VAL A 292 -19.58 -7.52 -13.00
C VAL A 292 -20.62 -6.43 -12.73
N ARG A 293 -20.81 -5.52 -13.69
CA ARG A 293 -21.76 -4.42 -13.61
C ARG A 293 -23.05 -4.82 -14.32
N ARG A 294 -23.93 -3.84 -14.57
CA ARG A 294 -25.07 -4.00 -15.48
C ARG A 294 -24.64 -3.51 -16.87
N PRO A 295 -24.08 -4.37 -17.73
CA PRO A 295 -23.55 -3.93 -19.02
C PRO A 295 -24.68 -3.48 -19.95
N THR A 296 -24.39 -2.48 -20.79
CA THR A 296 -25.31 -2.01 -21.83
C THR A 296 -25.16 -2.87 -23.10
N LEU A 297 -26.28 -3.10 -23.78
CA LEU A 297 -26.32 -3.85 -25.04
C LEU A 297 -26.58 -2.93 -26.25
N ASP A 298 -26.41 -1.62 -26.09
CA ASP A 298 -26.52 -0.66 -27.18
C ASP A 298 -25.34 -0.79 -28.14
N ILE A 299 -25.57 -0.49 -29.42
CA ILE A 299 -24.50 -0.56 -30.44
C ILE A 299 -23.59 0.66 -30.29
N GLU A 300 -22.29 0.41 -30.14
CA GLU A 300 -21.26 1.43 -29.97
C GLU A 300 -20.48 1.65 -31.28
N GLN A 301 -19.81 2.81 -31.42
CA GLN A 301 -19.04 3.13 -32.63
C GLN A 301 -17.88 2.15 -32.89
N GLY A 302 -17.33 1.54 -31.84
CA GLY A 302 -16.27 0.53 -31.94
C GLY A 302 -16.75 -0.91 -32.21
N ASP A 303 -18.06 -1.16 -32.28
CA ASP A 303 -18.57 -2.52 -32.47
C ASP A 303 -18.36 -3.01 -33.91
N LEU A 304 -17.65 -4.14 -34.04
CA LEU A 304 -17.55 -4.86 -35.30
C LEU A 304 -18.85 -5.64 -35.59
N CYS A 305 -19.01 -6.10 -36.84
CA CYS A 305 -20.24 -6.80 -37.23
C CYS A 305 -20.53 -8.04 -36.36
N PHE A 306 -19.50 -8.76 -35.93
CA PHE A 306 -19.65 -9.89 -35.00
C PHE A 306 -20.06 -9.44 -33.58
N HIS A 307 -19.54 -8.31 -33.08
CA HIS A 307 -19.91 -7.76 -31.77
C HIS A 307 -21.40 -7.34 -31.75
N VAL A 308 -21.88 -6.71 -32.82
CA VAL A 308 -23.31 -6.39 -32.97
C VAL A 308 -24.17 -7.65 -32.98
N PHE A 309 -23.68 -8.73 -33.59
CA PHE A 309 -24.36 -10.04 -33.54
C PHE A 309 -24.43 -10.60 -32.11
N LEU A 310 -23.34 -10.52 -31.33
CA LEU A 310 -23.34 -10.91 -29.91
C LEU A 310 -24.35 -10.10 -29.08
N LYS A 311 -24.35 -8.77 -29.24
CA LYS A 311 -25.32 -7.87 -28.58
C LYS A 311 -26.76 -8.21 -28.97
N LEU A 312 -27.01 -8.53 -30.24
CA LEU A 312 -28.33 -8.99 -30.72
C LEU A 312 -28.76 -10.31 -30.05
N VAL A 313 -27.86 -11.31 -29.96
CA VAL A 313 -28.15 -12.60 -29.31
C VAL A 313 -28.47 -12.40 -27.84
N ALA A 314 -27.61 -11.69 -27.11
CA ALA A 314 -27.82 -11.37 -25.70
C ALA A 314 -29.15 -10.64 -25.46
N LEU A 315 -29.40 -9.57 -26.22
CA LEU A 315 -30.61 -8.77 -26.11
C LEU A 315 -31.85 -9.63 -26.33
N SER A 316 -31.81 -10.50 -27.34
CA SER A 316 -32.93 -11.38 -27.68
C SER A 316 -33.24 -12.36 -26.55
N ILE A 317 -32.21 -12.97 -25.95
CA ILE A 317 -32.36 -13.86 -24.79
C ILE A 317 -32.95 -13.09 -23.59
N GLN A 318 -32.42 -11.90 -23.28
CA GLN A 318 -32.92 -11.07 -22.17
C GLN A 318 -34.40 -10.67 -22.37
N LYS A 319 -34.79 -10.28 -23.60
CA LYS A 319 -36.18 -9.91 -23.90
C LYS A 319 -37.13 -11.11 -23.86
N LEU A 320 -36.68 -12.31 -24.25
CA LEU A 320 -37.45 -13.55 -24.12
C LEU A 320 -37.58 -14.00 -22.65
N LYS A 321 -36.53 -13.84 -21.85
CA LYS A 321 -36.55 -14.07 -20.39
C LYS A 321 -37.56 -13.16 -19.70
N GLY A 322 -37.60 -11.88 -20.06
CA GLY A 322 -38.55 -10.91 -19.51
C GLY A 322 -40.03 -11.24 -19.72
N ILE A 323 -40.36 -12.14 -20.66
CA ILE A 323 -41.73 -12.62 -20.90
C ILE A 323 -41.95 -14.09 -20.53
N GLY A 324 -40.98 -14.73 -19.87
CA GLY A 324 -41.08 -16.13 -19.46
C GLY A 324 -41.03 -17.16 -20.60
N ALA A 325 -40.53 -16.81 -21.78
CA ALA A 325 -40.48 -17.69 -22.95
C ALA A 325 -39.31 -18.70 -22.91
N VAL A 326 -39.26 -19.55 -21.88
CA VAL A 326 -38.15 -20.48 -21.59
C VAL A 326 -37.84 -21.42 -22.76
N LYS A 327 -38.87 -21.94 -23.46
CA LYS A 327 -38.70 -22.81 -24.64
C LYS A 327 -38.00 -22.09 -25.79
N ASP A 328 -38.33 -20.83 -26.02
CA ASP A 328 -37.73 -20.03 -27.08
C ASP A 328 -36.26 -19.71 -26.76
N VAL A 329 -35.94 -19.44 -25.48
CA VAL A 329 -34.55 -19.28 -25.02
C VAL A 329 -33.76 -20.57 -25.21
N ARG A 330 -34.28 -21.73 -24.80
CA ARG A 330 -33.62 -23.04 -24.98
C ARG A 330 -33.30 -23.29 -26.45
N ASN A 331 -34.27 -23.07 -27.33
CA ASN A 331 -34.08 -23.26 -28.77
C ASN A 331 -33.04 -22.28 -29.33
N MET A 332 -33.03 -21.03 -28.86
CA MET A 332 -32.05 -20.02 -29.25
C MET A 332 -30.64 -20.47 -28.89
N VAL A 333 -30.41 -20.81 -27.62
CA VAL A 333 -29.11 -21.26 -27.11
C VAL A 333 -28.63 -22.48 -27.89
N ALA A 334 -29.47 -23.51 -28.03
CA ALA A 334 -29.14 -24.72 -28.76
C ALA A 334 -28.77 -24.44 -30.23
N ARG A 335 -29.43 -23.47 -30.88
CA ARG A 335 -29.19 -23.11 -32.28
C ARG A 335 -27.89 -22.34 -32.50
N THR A 336 -27.42 -21.61 -31.49
CA THR A 336 -26.24 -20.75 -31.56
C THR A 336 -24.99 -21.37 -30.94
N ILE A 337 -25.07 -22.60 -30.43
CA ILE A 337 -23.88 -23.34 -29.98
C ILE A 337 -23.08 -23.79 -31.22
N PRO A 338 -21.82 -23.36 -31.37
CA PRO A 338 -20.95 -23.79 -32.46
C PRO A 338 -20.44 -25.23 -32.29
N ASN A 339 -20.11 -25.85 -33.43
CA ASN A 339 -19.48 -27.18 -33.47
C ASN A 339 -17.96 -27.07 -33.23
N HIS A 340 -17.43 -27.96 -32.39
CA HIS A 340 -16.01 -28.01 -31.98
C HIS A 340 -15.14 -28.69 -33.03
N ASN A 341 -14.51 -27.92 -33.92
CA ASN A 341 -13.77 -28.52 -35.05
C ASN A 341 -12.27 -28.15 -35.14
N ARG A 342 -11.71 -27.35 -34.23
CA ARG A 342 -10.33 -26.84 -34.39
C ARG A 342 -9.56 -26.72 -33.08
N GLN A 343 -8.33 -27.21 -33.08
CA GLN A 343 -7.34 -27.01 -32.01
C GLN A 343 -6.15 -26.20 -32.57
N HIS A 344 -5.57 -25.32 -31.75
CA HIS A 344 -4.48 -24.43 -32.15
C HIS A 344 -3.14 -24.94 -31.60
N LEU A 345 -2.54 -25.90 -32.31
CA LEU A 345 -1.32 -26.58 -31.87
C LEU A 345 -0.12 -25.62 -31.75
N LYS A 346 0.70 -25.81 -30.70
CA LYS A 346 1.91 -25.02 -30.38
C LYS A 346 3.03 -25.11 -31.42
N GLU A 347 3.01 -26.13 -32.26
CA GLU A 347 4.03 -26.42 -33.29
C GLU A 347 3.74 -25.74 -34.64
N ARG A 348 2.58 -25.09 -34.78
CA ARG A 348 2.16 -24.43 -36.02
C ARG A 348 2.12 -22.91 -35.83
N ASP A 349 2.52 -22.17 -36.86
CA ASP A 349 2.35 -20.72 -36.87
C ASP A 349 0.86 -20.36 -36.76
N VAL A 350 0.53 -19.57 -35.73
CA VAL A 350 -0.86 -19.16 -35.49
C VAL A 350 -1.10 -17.79 -36.13
N LEU A 351 -1.95 -17.76 -37.15
CA LEU A 351 -2.35 -16.53 -37.81
C LEU A 351 -3.24 -15.68 -36.87
N ALA A 352 -3.07 -14.36 -36.88
CA ALA A 352 -3.88 -13.43 -36.08
C ALA A 352 -5.40 -13.61 -36.29
N ARG A 353 -5.80 -13.94 -37.52
CA ARG A 353 -7.20 -14.25 -37.88
C ARG A 353 -7.73 -15.49 -37.17
N ASP A 354 -6.90 -16.53 -37.00
CA ASP A 354 -7.29 -17.76 -36.31
C ASP A 354 -7.44 -17.52 -34.80
N LEU A 355 -6.61 -16.66 -34.20
CA LEU A 355 -6.77 -16.22 -32.80
C LEU A 355 -8.05 -15.37 -32.61
N ALA A 356 -8.35 -14.47 -33.54
CA ALA A 356 -9.58 -13.68 -33.50
C ALA A 356 -10.84 -14.56 -33.63
N ALA A 357 -10.80 -15.58 -34.48
CA ALA A 357 -11.86 -16.58 -34.58
C ALA A 357 -12.06 -17.37 -33.28
N LEU A 358 -10.97 -17.79 -32.63
CA LEU A 358 -11.02 -18.45 -31.32
C LEU A 358 -11.61 -17.53 -30.24
N ARG A 359 -11.20 -16.25 -30.23
CA ARG A 359 -11.76 -15.24 -29.31
C ARG A 359 -13.27 -15.08 -29.53
N ASN A 360 -13.70 -14.91 -30.77
CA ASN A 360 -15.13 -14.83 -31.12
C ASN A 360 -15.93 -16.07 -30.70
N HIS A 361 -15.32 -17.25 -30.75
CA HIS A 361 -15.93 -18.47 -30.25
C HIS A 361 -16.13 -18.40 -28.73
N HIS A 362 -15.11 -18.01 -27.98
CA HIS A 362 -15.19 -17.78 -26.53
C HIS A 362 -16.20 -16.67 -26.18
N ASP A 363 -16.21 -15.56 -26.91
CA ASP A 363 -17.11 -14.43 -26.70
C ASP A 363 -18.57 -14.84 -26.93
N LEU A 364 -18.85 -15.64 -27.96
CA LEU A 364 -20.20 -16.17 -28.22
C LEU A 364 -20.67 -17.07 -27.09
N LEU A 365 -19.85 -18.05 -26.68
CA LEU A 365 -20.23 -18.94 -25.57
C LEU A 365 -20.37 -18.18 -24.25
N SER A 366 -19.52 -17.19 -24.00
CA SER A 366 -19.61 -16.33 -22.82
C SER A 366 -20.88 -15.48 -22.83
N THR A 367 -21.25 -14.94 -24.00
CA THR A 367 -22.51 -14.20 -24.21
C THR A 367 -23.71 -15.09 -23.91
N LEU A 368 -23.70 -16.34 -24.41
CA LEU A 368 -24.77 -17.30 -24.15
C LEU A 368 -24.83 -17.71 -22.68
N PHE A 369 -23.68 -17.95 -22.04
CA PHE A 369 -23.59 -18.30 -20.62
C PHE A 369 -24.14 -17.19 -19.73
N TRP A 370 -23.75 -15.94 -19.99
CA TRP A 370 -24.20 -14.79 -19.23
C TRP A 370 -25.69 -14.47 -19.45
N ALA A 371 -26.15 -14.44 -20.71
CA ALA A 371 -27.51 -14.02 -21.01
C ALA A 371 -28.57 -15.07 -20.62
N SER A 372 -28.21 -16.36 -20.60
CA SER A 372 -29.15 -17.45 -20.35
C SER A 372 -29.46 -17.65 -18.86
N PRO A 373 -30.68 -18.11 -18.51
CA PRO A 373 -30.98 -18.61 -17.17
C PRO A 373 -30.05 -19.77 -16.77
N PRO A 374 -29.75 -19.96 -15.47
CA PRO A 374 -28.80 -20.98 -14.99
C PRO A 374 -29.04 -22.37 -15.55
N GLU A 375 -30.30 -22.79 -15.69
CA GLU A 375 -30.69 -24.14 -16.14
C GLU A 375 -30.48 -24.34 -17.65
N LEU A 376 -30.31 -23.27 -18.41
CA LEU A 376 -30.16 -23.26 -19.87
C LEU A 376 -28.77 -22.80 -20.32
N ARG A 377 -27.84 -22.53 -19.40
CA ARG A 377 -26.48 -22.10 -19.74
C ARG A 377 -25.75 -23.21 -20.51
N PRO A 378 -24.91 -22.85 -21.51
CA PRO A 378 -23.94 -23.79 -22.04
C PRO A 378 -23.07 -24.35 -20.91
N PRO A 379 -22.76 -25.66 -20.91
CA PRO A 379 -21.93 -26.23 -19.86
C PRO A 379 -20.50 -25.68 -19.96
N ALA A 380 -19.88 -25.37 -18.82
CA ALA A 380 -18.55 -24.75 -18.77
C ALA A 380 -17.47 -25.58 -19.49
N ASN A 381 -17.62 -26.92 -19.50
CA ASN A 381 -16.72 -27.83 -20.21
C ASN A 381 -16.65 -27.57 -21.73
N LEU A 382 -17.71 -27.01 -22.32
CA LEU A 382 -17.79 -26.68 -23.74
C LEU A 382 -16.89 -25.49 -24.08
N ILE A 383 -16.72 -24.59 -23.12
CA ILE A 383 -15.88 -23.39 -23.20
C ILE A 383 -14.43 -23.75 -22.88
N GLU A 384 -14.22 -24.50 -21.80
CA GLU A 384 -12.92 -25.02 -21.38
C GLU A 384 -12.20 -25.75 -22.51
N ARG A 385 -12.87 -26.73 -23.14
CA ARG A 385 -12.27 -27.66 -24.11
C ARG A 385 -11.93 -27.05 -25.47
N LEU A 386 -12.19 -25.76 -25.68
CA LEU A 386 -11.75 -25.06 -26.89
C LEU A 386 -10.23 -24.95 -26.98
N VAL A 387 -9.55 -24.99 -25.83
CA VAL A 387 -8.10 -24.91 -25.75
C VAL A 387 -7.61 -26.06 -24.88
N ALA A 388 -6.66 -26.82 -25.38
CA ALA A 388 -5.99 -27.89 -24.64
C ALA A 388 -4.60 -27.38 -24.21
N PRO A 389 -4.37 -27.04 -22.93
CA PRO A 389 -3.14 -26.38 -22.49
C PRO A 389 -1.86 -27.10 -22.90
N ALA A 390 -1.85 -28.44 -22.83
CA ALA A 390 -0.67 -29.26 -23.12
C ALA A 390 -0.17 -29.14 -24.57
N THR A 391 -1.08 -28.86 -25.52
CA THR A 391 -0.79 -28.85 -26.95
C THR A 391 -1.02 -27.50 -27.61
N SER A 392 -1.66 -26.55 -26.94
CA SER A 392 -2.08 -25.29 -27.56
C SER A 392 -1.02 -24.18 -27.47
N HIS A 393 -1.07 -23.24 -28.42
CA HIS A 393 -0.22 -22.05 -28.42
C HIS A 393 -0.52 -21.11 -27.23
N LYS A 394 0.48 -20.37 -26.73
CA LYS A 394 0.34 -19.49 -25.54
C LYS A 394 -0.83 -18.49 -25.64
N GLU A 395 -0.99 -17.84 -26.79
CA GLU A 395 -2.05 -16.85 -27.02
C GLU A 395 -3.46 -17.46 -26.95
N ALA A 396 -3.62 -18.72 -27.38
CA ALA A 396 -4.89 -19.44 -27.24
C ALA A 396 -5.19 -19.73 -25.76
N CYS A 397 -4.17 -20.13 -25.00
CA CYS A 397 -4.28 -20.31 -23.54
C CYS A 397 -4.69 -19.01 -22.83
N LEU A 398 -4.10 -17.86 -23.21
CA LEU A 398 -4.46 -16.55 -22.64
C LEU A 398 -5.92 -16.15 -22.94
N ILE A 399 -6.42 -16.42 -24.14
CA ILE A 399 -7.84 -16.20 -24.48
C ILE A 399 -8.75 -17.05 -23.59
N ASN A 400 -8.41 -18.32 -23.38
CA ASN A 400 -9.18 -19.24 -22.53
C ASN A 400 -9.21 -18.76 -21.05
N VAL A 401 -8.06 -18.35 -20.51
CA VAL A 401 -7.94 -17.81 -19.14
C VAL A 401 -8.73 -16.51 -18.98
N ARG A 402 -8.70 -15.61 -19.98
CA ARG A 402 -9.50 -14.38 -19.96
C ARG A 402 -11.00 -14.66 -19.94
N CYS A 403 -11.45 -15.61 -20.75
CA CYS A 403 -12.84 -16.06 -20.78
C CYS A 403 -13.25 -16.66 -19.43
N TRP A 404 -12.43 -17.51 -18.82
CA TRP A 404 -12.64 -18.02 -17.46
C TRP A 404 -12.79 -16.86 -16.46
N ASN A 405 -11.88 -15.88 -16.49
CA ASN A 405 -11.91 -14.73 -15.59
C ASN A 405 -13.23 -13.94 -15.69
N GLN A 406 -13.66 -13.59 -16.91
CA GLN A 406 -14.91 -12.86 -17.13
C GLN A 406 -16.14 -13.59 -16.55
N LEU A 407 -16.24 -14.90 -16.80
CA LEU A 407 -17.35 -15.71 -16.30
C LEU A 407 -17.30 -15.93 -14.79
N ALA A 408 -16.11 -16.14 -14.22
CA ALA A 408 -15.91 -16.31 -12.79
C ALA A 408 -16.28 -15.02 -12.04
N ARG A 409 -15.84 -13.86 -12.52
CA ARG A 409 -16.23 -12.54 -11.99
C ARG A 409 -17.75 -12.35 -12.00
N PHE A 410 -18.42 -12.71 -13.10
CA PHE A 410 -19.88 -12.65 -13.20
C PHE A 410 -20.58 -13.52 -12.15
N ILE A 411 -20.20 -14.80 -12.01
CA ILE A 411 -20.87 -15.72 -11.07
C ILE A 411 -20.72 -15.28 -9.62
N VAL A 412 -19.52 -14.83 -9.25
CA VAL A 412 -19.20 -14.35 -7.89
C VAL A 412 -20.01 -13.10 -7.54
N THR A 413 -20.19 -12.17 -8.49
CA THR A 413 -20.91 -10.91 -8.26
C THR A 413 -22.42 -11.01 -8.39
N SER A 414 -22.91 -12.05 -9.07
CA SER A 414 -24.35 -12.32 -9.22
C SER A 414 -24.98 -12.99 -8.01
N GLY A 415 -24.19 -13.36 -6.99
CA GLY A 415 -24.66 -14.12 -5.82
C GLY A 415 -24.93 -15.61 -6.13
N GLU A 416 -24.44 -16.11 -7.26
CA GLU A 416 -24.65 -17.50 -7.71
C GLU A 416 -23.46 -18.42 -7.38
N ALA A 417 -22.54 -17.97 -6.52
CA ALA A 417 -21.27 -18.66 -6.24
C ALA A 417 -21.47 -20.10 -5.74
N SER A 418 -22.38 -20.31 -4.78
CA SER A 418 -22.62 -21.62 -4.16
C SER A 418 -23.22 -22.66 -5.11
N GLN A 419 -23.98 -22.23 -6.11
CA GLN A 419 -24.68 -23.13 -7.04
C GLN A 419 -23.91 -23.37 -8.35
N SER A 420 -23.28 -22.32 -8.89
CA SER A 420 -22.79 -22.32 -10.27
C SER A 420 -21.26 -22.26 -10.40
N PHE A 421 -20.50 -22.04 -9.33
CA PHE A 421 -19.05 -21.84 -9.42
C PHE A 421 -18.23 -23.15 -9.50
N LYS A 422 -18.79 -24.29 -9.08
CA LYS A 422 -18.09 -25.59 -9.03
C LYS A 422 -17.46 -26.02 -10.38
N PRO A 423 -18.14 -25.93 -11.54
CA PRO A 423 -17.51 -26.23 -12.83
C PRO A 423 -16.35 -25.30 -13.18
N LEU A 424 -16.39 -24.03 -12.75
CA LEU A 424 -15.30 -23.07 -12.96
C LEU A 424 -14.07 -23.37 -12.09
N ILE A 425 -14.28 -23.91 -10.87
CA ILE A 425 -13.19 -24.43 -10.04
C ILE A 425 -12.47 -25.58 -10.75
N GLN A 426 -13.24 -26.53 -11.31
CA GLN A 426 -12.69 -27.68 -12.03
C GLN A 426 -11.89 -27.25 -13.25
N TRP A 427 -12.44 -26.36 -14.07
CA TRP A 427 -11.75 -25.78 -15.24
C TRP A 427 -10.45 -25.10 -14.82
N ARG A 428 -10.47 -24.18 -13.86
CA ARG A 428 -9.27 -23.47 -13.36
C ARG A 428 -8.20 -24.45 -12.90
N ASN A 429 -8.57 -25.42 -12.07
CA ASN A 429 -7.61 -26.34 -11.45
C ASN A 429 -7.00 -27.29 -12.48
N ALA A 430 -7.82 -27.86 -13.36
CA ALA A 430 -7.34 -28.74 -14.43
C ALA A 430 -6.42 -27.99 -15.40
N PHE A 431 -6.79 -26.76 -15.79
CA PHE A 431 -5.99 -25.92 -16.66
C PHE A 431 -4.65 -25.57 -16.03
N PHE A 432 -4.66 -25.03 -14.81
CA PHE A 432 -3.44 -24.63 -14.09
C PHE A 432 -2.48 -25.81 -13.88
N GLN A 433 -2.99 -26.98 -13.46
CA GLN A 433 -2.16 -28.17 -13.26
C GLN A 433 -1.50 -28.66 -14.56
N GLN A 434 -2.19 -28.59 -15.70
CA GLN A 434 -1.61 -28.98 -17.00
C GLN A 434 -0.50 -28.01 -17.42
N VAL A 435 -0.72 -26.70 -17.27
CA VAL A 435 0.31 -25.69 -17.58
C VAL A 435 1.52 -25.83 -16.65
N LEU A 436 1.28 -26.08 -15.35
CA LEU A 436 2.37 -26.28 -14.38
C LEU A 436 3.18 -27.55 -14.68
N ARG A 437 2.53 -28.66 -15.02
CA ARG A 437 3.23 -29.89 -15.46
C ARG A 437 4.09 -29.64 -16.70
N GLN A 438 3.60 -28.84 -17.64
CA GLN A 438 4.36 -28.45 -18.82
C GLN A 438 5.57 -27.58 -18.45
N PHE A 439 5.42 -26.67 -17.48
CA PHE A 439 6.53 -25.86 -16.98
C PHE A 439 7.63 -26.74 -16.36
N ASP A 440 7.24 -27.74 -15.58
CA ASP A 440 8.15 -28.69 -14.93
C ASP A 440 8.83 -29.63 -15.95
N SER A 441 8.14 -30.02 -17.02
CA SER A 441 8.66 -30.94 -18.05
C SER A 441 9.56 -30.28 -19.10
N VAL A 442 9.60 -28.94 -19.20
CA VAL A 442 10.39 -28.24 -20.24
C VAL A 442 11.85 -28.75 -20.34
N PRO A 443 12.61 -28.92 -19.23
CA PRO A 443 13.99 -29.37 -19.33
C PRO A 443 14.11 -30.79 -19.92
N SER A 444 13.27 -31.73 -19.48
CA SER A 444 13.28 -33.10 -19.99
C SER A 444 12.83 -33.17 -21.45
N ASP A 445 11.85 -32.35 -21.83
CA ASP A 445 11.30 -32.32 -23.19
C ASP A 445 12.33 -31.78 -24.18
N VAL A 446 13.04 -30.70 -23.83
CA VAL A 446 14.12 -30.15 -24.66
C VAL A 446 15.28 -31.15 -24.78
N GLN A 447 15.65 -31.82 -23.69
CA GLN A 447 16.69 -32.87 -23.73
C GLN A 447 16.29 -34.03 -24.66
N GLN A 448 15.04 -34.50 -24.59
CA GLN A 448 14.54 -35.55 -25.49
C GLN A 448 14.48 -35.09 -26.96
N GLN A 449 14.15 -33.82 -27.21
CA GLN A 449 14.21 -33.25 -28.57
C GLN A 449 15.63 -33.22 -29.10
N VAL A 450 16.62 -32.81 -28.29
CA VAL A 450 18.04 -32.81 -28.70
C VAL A 450 18.54 -34.24 -28.98
N LEU A 451 18.13 -35.21 -28.18
CA LEU A 451 18.49 -36.63 -28.36
C LEU A 451 17.83 -37.28 -29.59
N SER A 452 16.69 -36.77 -30.04
CA SER A 452 15.97 -37.29 -31.23
C SER A 452 16.46 -36.69 -32.56
N LEU A 453 17.32 -35.67 -32.52
CA LEU A 453 17.99 -35.11 -33.70
C LEU A 453 19.11 -36.03 -34.22
N ALA A 454 19.41 -35.96 -35.52
CA ALA A 454 20.48 -36.73 -36.15
C ALA A 454 21.84 -36.49 -35.45
N LYS A 455 22.64 -37.57 -35.29
CA LYS A 455 23.89 -37.58 -34.50
C LYS A 455 24.94 -36.52 -34.89
N ASP A 456 24.88 -36.02 -36.12
CA ASP A 456 25.79 -34.99 -36.64
C ASP A 456 25.34 -33.57 -36.26
N VAL A 457 24.03 -33.36 -36.08
CA VAL A 457 23.44 -32.07 -35.66
C VAL A 457 23.47 -31.95 -34.13
N SER A 458 23.21 -33.03 -33.40
CA SER A 458 23.21 -33.00 -31.92
C SER A 458 24.58 -32.67 -31.30
N LYS A 459 25.68 -33.02 -31.97
CA LYS A 459 27.06 -32.66 -31.55
C LYS A 459 27.42 -31.19 -31.83
N SER A 460 26.67 -30.51 -32.69
CA SER A 460 26.90 -29.11 -33.06
C SER A 460 26.14 -28.09 -32.17
N ILE A 461 25.18 -28.56 -31.38
CA ILE A 461 24.38 -27.73 -30.49
C ILE A 461 25.14 -27.58 -29.17
N SER A 462 25.57 -26.35 -28.86
CA SER A 462 26.21 -26.04 -27.57
C SER A 462 25.21 -26.11 -26.40
N ASP A 463 25.72 -26.41 -25.21
CA ASP A 463 24.92 -26.38 -23.97
C ASP A 463 24.29 -25.00 -23.71
N GLU A 464 24.92 -23.91 -24.17
CA GLU A 464 24.39 -22.56 -24.08
C GLU A 464 23.07 -22.39 -24.87
N VAL A 465 22.98 -22.98 -26.06
CA VAL A 465 21.76 -22.95 -26.89
C VAL A 465 20.64 -23.78 -26.27
N ILE A 466 20.98 -24.91 -25.62
CA ILE A 466 20.02 -25.75 -24.89
C ILE A 466 19.46 -24.98 -23.70
N HIS A 467 20.32 -24.35 -22.89
CA HIS A 467 19.89 -23.52 -21.76
C HIS A 467 19.06 -22.30 -22.20
N ALA A 468 19.42 -21.64 -23.30
CA ALA A 468 18.64 -20.54 -23.86
C ALA A 468 17.25 -21.01 -24.32
N THR A 469 17.16 -22.16 -24.98
CA THR A 469 15.88 -22.75 -25.43
C THR A 469 14.98 -23.15 -24.26
N ILE A 470 15.56 -23.76 -23.20
CA ILE A 470 14.84 -24.08 -21.96
C ILE A 470 14.30 -22.80 -21.31
N SER A 471 15.12 -21.74 -21.26
CA SER A 471 14.72 -20.45 -20.68
C SER A 471 13.56 -19.80 -21.46
N MET A 472 13.64 -19.76 -22.79
CA MET A 472 12.58 -19.22 -23.66
C MET A 472 11.26 -20.00 -23.52
N ASN A 473 11.32 -21.33 -23.54
CA ASN A 473 10.14 -22.17 -23.39
C ASN A 473 9.50 -22.02 -22.00
N ARG A 474 10.32 -21.95 -20.94
CA ARG A 474 9.83 -21.67 -19.58
C ARG A 474 9.18 -20.30 -19.48
N ALA A 475 9.77 -19.27 -20.09
CA ALA A 475 9.19 -17.92 -20.12
C ALA A 475 7.78 -17.92 -20.75
N ALA A 476 7.60 -18.59 -21.90
CA ALA A 476 6.31 -18.64 -22.57
C ALA A 476 5.21 -19.36 -21.75
N VAL A 477 5.55 -20.44 -21.05
CA VAL A 477 4.60 -21.15 -20.15
C VAL A 477 4.35 -20.34 -18.87
N MET A 478 5.37 -19.63 -18.38
CA MET A 478 5.28 -18.76 -17.21
C MET A 478 4.34 -17.57 -17.42
N ASP A 479 4.29 -16.98 -18.63
CA ASP A 479 3.30 -15.94 -18.99
C ASP A 479 1.87 -16.44 -18.73
N VAL A 480 1.58 -17.70 -19.09
CA VAL A 480 0.27 -18.33 -18.90
C VAL A 480 0.01 -18.61 -17.42
N LEU A 481 1.01 -19.10 -16.66
CA LEU A 481 0.87 -19.29 -15.20
C LEU A 481 0.60 -17.96 -14.47
N TYR A 482 1.30 -16.89 -14.87
CA TYR A 482 1.07 -15.55 -14.35
C TYR A 482 -0.34 -15.05 -14.70
N ALA A 483 -0.82 -15.26 -15.92
CA ALA A 483 -2.20 -14.95 -16.32
C ALA A 483 -3.24 -15.73 -15.50
N CYS A 484 -3.02 -17.03 -15.24
CA CYS A 484 -3.90 -17.82 -14.38
C CYS A 484 -3.93 -17.28 -12.94
N MET A 485 -2.80 -16.82 -12.41
CA MET A 485 -2.73 -16.27 -11.06
C MET A 485 -3.39 -14.91 -10.92
N THR A 486 -3.11 -14.02 -11.86
CA THR A 486 -3.72 -12.69 -11.90
C THR A 486 -5.23 -12.77 -12.14
N ALA A 487 -5.70 -13.73 -12.95
CA ALA A 487 -7.12 -14.01 -13.11
C ALA A 487 -7.78 -14.47 -11.80
N SER A 488 -7.17 -15.41 -11.05
CA SER A 488 -7.69 -15.82 -9.73
C SER A 488 -7.74 -14.66 -8.73
N LEU A 489 -6.69 -13.82 -8.70
CA LEU A 489 -6.64 -12.62 -7.87
C LEU A 489 -7.74 -11.61 -8.26
N ASP A 490 -7.95 -11.40 -9.56
CA ASP A 490 -8.97 -10.49 -10.08
C ASP A 490 -10.40 -10.95 -9.71
N VAL A 491 -10.67 -12.25 -9.76
CA VAL A 491 -11.95 -12.81 -9.27
C VAL A 491 -12.12 -12.56 -7.77
N MET A 492 -11.07 -12.78 -6.97
CA MET A 492 -11.11 -12.52 -5.51
C MET A 492 -11.42 -11.04 -5.21
N LYS A 493 -10.90 -10.08 -6.00
CA LYS A 493 -11.21 -8.63 -5.86
C LYS A 493 -12.69 -8.30 -5.94
N HIS A 494 -13.45 -9.08 -6.69
CA HIS A 494 -14.87 -8.82 -6.95
C HIS A 494 -15.81 -9.65 -6.05
N THR A 495 -15.29 -10.37 -5.06
CA THR A 495 -16.13 -11.13 -4.12
C THR A 495 -16.89 -10.18 -3.20
N PRO A 496 -18.23 -10.27 -3.07
CA PRO A 496 -19.00 -9.38 -2.20
C PRO A 496 -18.95 -9.79 -0.72
N ASP A 497 -18.79 -11.08 -0.44
CA ASP A 497 -18.88 -11.68 0.89
C ASP A 497 -17.84 -12.81 1.09
N LEU A 498 -17.75 -13.32 2.33
CA LEU A 498 -16.83 -14.39 2.71
C LEU A 498 -17.18 -15.74 2.06
N GLU A 499 -18.45 -16.01 1.77
CA GLU A 499 -18.88 -17.25 1.13
C GLU A 499 -18.33 -17.32 -0.31
N ALA A 500 -18.58 -16.28 -1.09
CA ALA A 500 -18.08 -16.14 -2.45
C ALA A 500 -16.54 -16.09 -2.48
N ALA A 501 -15.90 -15.47 -1.48
CA ALA A 501 -14.45 -15.49 -1.33
C ALA A 501 -13.91 -16.92 -1.09
N THR A 502 -14.60 -17.73 -0.28
CA THR A 502 -14.22 -19.13 -0.03
C THR A 502 -14.30 -19.98 -1.31
N PHE A 503 -15.34 -19.80 -2.13
CA PHE A 503 -15.42 -20.47 -3.44
C PHE A 503 -14.37 -19.96 -4.43
N ALA A 504 -14.05 -18.66 -4.40
CA ALA A 504 -13.04 -18.05 -5.27
C ALA A 504 -11.61 -18.46 -4.90
N LEU A 505 -11.33 -18.78 -3.64
CA LEU A 505 -10.01 -19.19 -3.17
C LEU A 505 -9.54 -20.46 -3.90
N ASN A 506 -8.26 -20.50 -4.29
CA ASN A 506 -7.66 -21.67 -4.93
C ASN A 506 -6.51 -22.22 -4.09
N THR A 507 -6.83 -23.12 -3.17
CA THR A 507 -5.83 -23.77 -2.30
C THR A 507 -4.78 -24.53 -3.11
N ILE A 508 -5.19 -25.29 -4.13
CA ILE A 508 -4.30 -26.10 -4.98
C ILE A 508 -3.27 -25.23 -5.71
N GLN A 509 -3.73 -24.11 -6.29
CA GLN A 509 -2.87 -23.19 -7.03
C GLN A 509 -1.87 -22.50 -6.11
N LEU A 510 -2.32 -22.04 -4.92
CA LEU A 510 -1.46 -21.42 -3.92
C LEU A 510 -0.41 -22.41 -3.37
N GLN A 511 -0.82 -23.61 -2.96
CA GLN A 511 0.07 -24.69 -2.53
C GLN A 511 1.15 -25.00 -3.57
N SER A 512 0.73 -25.14 -4.83
CA SER A 512 1.62 -25.47 -5.94
C SER A 512 2.65 -24.36 -6.14
N ILE A 513 2.26 -23.08 -6.08
CA ILE A 513 3.20 -21.96 -6.24
C ILE A 513 4.15 -21.90 -5.07
N PHE A 514 3.67 -21.98 -3.82
CA PHE A 514 4.53 -21.94 -2.65
C PHE A 514 5.59 -23.04 -2.68
N LYS A 515 5.25 -24.25 -3.15
CA LYS A 515 6.21 -25.35 -3.33
C LYS A 515 7.40 -24.99 -4.24
N HIS A 516 7.19 -24.16 -5.27
CA HIS A 516 8.25 -23.75 -6.21
C HIS A 516 9.18 -22.66 -5.66
N PHE A 517 8.88 -22.11 -4.48
CA PHE A 517 9.72 -21.14 -3.76
C PHE A 517 10.36 -21.75 -2.50
N VAL A 518 10.25 -23.06 -2.27
CA VAL A 518 10.88 -23.75 -1.12
C VAL A 518 12.38 -23.99 -1.33
N VAL A 519 12.88 -23.93 -2.57
CA VAL A 519 14.31 -24.09 -2.92
C VAL A 519 14.80 -22.81 -3.60
N ALA A 520 15.95 -22.28 -3.16
CA ALA A 520 16.60 -21.12 -3.77
C ALA A 520 17.67 -21.56 -4.80
N PRO A 521 17.76 -20.92 -5.99
CA PRO A 521 16.90 -19.85 -6.51
C PRO A 521 15.51 -20.36 -6.94
N PRO A 522 14.45 -19.53 -6.82
CA PRO A 522 13.10 -19.95 -7.19
C PRO A 522 12.98 -20.22 -8.69
N ALA A 523 12.20 -21.23 -9.05
CA ALA A 523 11.96 -21.58 -10.45
C ALA A 523 10.96 -20.64 -11.15
N LEU A 524 10.06 -20.03 -10.38
CA LEU A 524 9.02 -19.11 -10.87
C LEU A 524 9.41 -17.65 -10.61
N ASP A 525 8.84 -16.73 -11.40
CA ASP A 525 9.04 -15.30 -11.24
C ASP A 525 8.32 -14.72 -10.00
N TRP A 526 8.88 -13.64 -9.45
CA TRP A 526 8.36 -12.92 -8.29
C TRP A 526 6.97 -12.33 -8.52
N GLY A 527 6.60 -12.01 -9.77
CA GLY A 527 5.25 -11.56 -10.12
C GLY A 527 4.16 -12.59 -9.83
N VAL A 528 4.45 -13.88 -10.06
CA VAL A 528 3.52 -15.00 -9.77
C VAL A 528 3.31 -15.13 -8.26
N LEU A 529 4.39 -15.02 -7.48
CA LEU A 529 4.31 -15.04 -6.02
C LEU A 529 3.53 -13.85 -5.49
N ARG A 530 3.74 -12.64 -6.02
CA ARG A 530 2.98 -11.45 -5.61
C ARG A 530 1.47 -11.62 -5.83
N ALA A 531 1.07 -12.21 -6.95
CA ALA A 531 -0.34 -12.48 -7.21
C ALA A 531 -0.93 -13.51 -6.23
N ALA A 532 -0.15 -14.52 -5.84
CA ALA A 532 -0.53 -15.51 -4.82
C ALA A 532 -0.69 -14.87 -3.43
N LEU A 533 0.30 -14.05 -3.02
CA LEU A 533 0.27 -13.32 -1.75
C LEU A 533 -0.89 -12.31 -1.72
N GLY A 534 -1.14 -11.57 -2.80
CA GLY A 534 -2.28 -10.66 -2.90
C GLY A 534 -3.63 -11.37 -2.83
N THR A 535 -3.73 -12.61 -3.32
CA THR A 535 -4.97 -13.40 -3.21
C THR A 535 -5.21 -13.78 -1.74
N MET A 536 -4.15 -14.17 -1.03
CA MET A 536 -4.22 -14.45 0.41
C MET A 536 -4.56 -13.22 1.24
N ASP A 537 -3.93 -12.08 0.94
CA ASP A 537 -4.16 -10.81 1.63
C ASP A 537 -5.62 -10.37 1.55
N LEU A 538 -6.19 -10.47 0.36
CA LEU A 538 -7.58 -10.10 0.15
C LEU A 538 -8.53 -11.09 0.82
N PHE A 539 -8.24 -12.39 0.77
CA PHE A 539 -9.06 -13.40 1.47
C PHE A 539 -9.06 -13.18 2.99
N LEU A 540 -7.88 -12.93 3.60
CA LEU A 540 -7.79 -12.58 5.02
C LEU A 540 -8.54 -11.29 5.34
N SER A 541 -8.48 -10.29 4.44
CA SER A 541 -9.23 -9.04 4.62
C SER A 541 -10.75 -9.27 4.60
N ARG A 542 -11.25 -10.22 3.79
CA ARG A 542 -12.67 -10.62 3.82
C ARG A 542 -13.05 -11.32 5.13
N ILE A 543 -12.15 -12.12 5.70
CA ILE A 543 -12.36 -12.70 7.04
C ILE A 543 -12.39 -11.60 8.09
N ASP A 544 -11.48 -10.63 8.01
CA ASP A 544 -11.40 -9.50 8.93
C ASP A 544 -12.68 -8.65 8.88
N GLU A 545 -13.11 -8.23 7.68
CA GLU A 545 -14.35 -7.48 7.45
C GLU A 545 -15.58 -8.23 7.98
N PHE A 546 -15.61 -9.55 7.79
CA PHE A 546 -16.71 -10.39 8.28
C PHE A 546 -16.75 -10.45 9.81
N LYS A 547 -15.60 -10.64 10.48
CA LYS A 547 -15.50 -10.66 11.96
C LYS A 547 -15.81 -9.30 12.57
N GLU A 548 -15.37 -8.20 11.98
CA GLU A 548 -15.71 -6.84 12.43
C GLU A 548 -17.21 -6.54 12.28
N ALA A 549 -17.84 -6.98 11.18
CA ALA A 549 -19.28 -6.85 11.00
C ALA A 549 -20.06 -7.65 12.04
N GLU A 550 -19.57 -8.82 12.45
CA GLU A 550 -20.16 -9.67 13.48
C GLU A 550 -20.16 -9.01 14.87
N GLU A 551 -19.04 -8.39 15.28
CA GLU A 551 -18.92 -7.66 16.56
C GLU A 551 -19.91 -6.48 16.68
N SER A 552 -20.34 -5.92 15.55
CA SER A 552 -21.29 -4.80 15.49
C SER A 552 -22.77 -5.19 15.57
N GLN A 553 -23.11 -6.47 15.35
CA GLN A 553 -24.50 -6.94 15.30
C GLN A 553 -24.90 -7.73 16.56
N GLN A 554 -25.80 -7.19 17.38
CA GLN A 554 -26.39 -7.86 18.55
C GLN A 554 -27.59 -8.76 18.16
N SER A 555 -27.36 -9.93 17.53
CA SER A 555 -28.45 -10.83 17.11
C SER A 555 -28.15 -12.33 17.31
N GLU A 556 -29.19 -13.14 17.42
CA GLU A 556 -29.16 -14.61 17.59
C GLU A 556 -28.55 -15.37 16.38
N SER A 557 -28.27 -14.69 15.26
CA SER A 557 -27.54 -15.23 14.11
C SER A 557 -26.02 -15.36 14.30
N GLN A 558 -25.47 -14.92 15.42
CA GLN A 558 -24.03 -14.97 15.74
C GLN A 558 -23.44 -16.40 15.71
N ILE A 559 -24.19 -17.43 16.10
CA ILE A 559 -23.64 -18.80 16.23
C ILE A 559 -23.39 -19.47 14.86
N LEU A 560 -24.26 -19.21 13.87
CA LEU A 560 -24.09 -19.75 12.50
C LEU A 560 -23.03 -18.98 11.70
N ASN A 561 -22.86 -17.68 11.98
CA ASN A 561 -21.91 -16.82 11.29
C ASN A 561 -20.46 -17.04 11.80
N SER A 562 -20.25 -17.25 13.10
CA SER A 562 -18.91 -17.53 13.65
C SER A 562 -18.32 -18.82 13.08
N ALA A 563 -19.14 -19.86 12.87
CA ALA A 563 -18.73 -21.13 12.30
C ALA A 563 -18.18 -20.96 10.87
N GLN A 564 -18.74 -20.05 10.07
CA GLN A 564 -18.26 -19.80 8.70
C GLN A 564 -16.87 -19.16 8.67
N ALA A 565 -16.61 -18.19 9.55
CA ALA A 565 -15.30 -17.56 9.65
C ALA A 565 -14.24 -18.53 10.21
N ASP A 566 -14.63 -19.39 11.15
CA ASP A 566 -13.74 -20.39 11.74
C ASP A 566 -13.46 -21.54 10.76
N ASP A 567 -14.45 -21.99 9.97
CA ASP A 567 -14.26 -22.94 8.87
C ASP A 567 -13.32 -22.38 7.79
N ALA A 568 -13.45 -21.10 7.45
CA ALA A 568 -12.54 -20.43 6.52
C ALA A 568 -11.10 -20.35 7.08
N LEU A 569 -10.93 -20.11 8.38
CA LEU A 569 -9.62 -20.14 9.03
C LEU A 569 -9.03 -21.56 9.08
N LEU A 570 -9.85 -22.58 9.35
CA LEU A 570 -9.44 -23.99 9.32
C LEU A 570 -8.99 -24.43 7.93
N LEU A 571 -9.68 -23.99 6.87
CA LEU A 571 -9.27 -24.24 5.49
C LEU A 571 -7.88 -23.67 5.20
N VAL A 572 -7.62 -22.42 5.62
CA VAL A 572 -6.29 -21.78 5.47
C VAL A 572 -5.23 -22.55 6.26
N ASP A 573 -5.55 -22.97 7.48
CA ASP A 573 -4.65 -23.69 8.36
C ASP A 573 -4.20 -25.04 7.82
N GLN A 574 -5.15 -25.84 7.31
CA GLN A 574 -4.88 -27.20 6.84
C GLN A 574 -4.21 -27.18 5.47
N ASP A 575 -4.73 -26.38 4.54
CA ASP A 575 -4.32 -26.47 3.15
C ASP A 575 -3.19 -25.49 2.79
N ILE A 576 -3.11 -24.30 3.39
CA ILE A 576 -2.27 -23.22 2.86
C ILE A 576 -1.03 -22.99 3.73
N LEU A 577 -1.20 -22.90 5.06
CA LEU A 577 -0.13 -22.50 5.98
C LEU A 577 1.15 -23.35 5.89
N PRO A 578 1.12 -24.70 5.79
CA PRO A 578 2.34 -25.49 5.70
C PRO A 578 3.21 -25.13 4.49
N GLY A 579 2.58 -24.90 3.33
CA GLY A 579 3.28 -24.48 2.12
C GLY A 579 3.79 -23.04 2.22
N PHE A 580 2.94 -22.15 2.75
CA PHE A 580 3.26 -20.73 2.91
C PHE A 580 4.46 -20.49 3.83
N PHE A 581 4.49 -21.08 5.03
CA PHE A 581 5.61 -20.88 5.97
C PHE A 581 6.91 -21.57 5.51
N SER A 582 6.81 -22.70 4.80
CA SER A 582 7.98 -23.32 4.15
C SER A 582 8.60 -22.40 3.09
N MET A 583 7.76 -21.80 2.25
CA MET A 583 8.17 -20.80 1.28
C MET A 583 8.75 -19.55 1.95
N ALA A 584 8.07 -19.02 2.96
CA ALA A 584 8.47 -17.81 3.67
C ALA A 584 9.88 -17.96 4.27
N ARG A 585 10.17 -19.10 4.93
CA ARG A 585 11.51 -19.40 5.47
C ARG A 585 12.59 -19.44 4.39
N CYS A 586 12.31 -20.06 3.25
CA CYS A 586 13.29 -20.11 2.15
C CYS A 586 13.57 -18.71 1.58
N VAL A 587 12.52 -17.91 1.34
CA VAL A 587 12.64 -16.56 0.77
C VAL A 587 13.34 -15.60 1.74
N LEU A 588 13.05 -15.71 3.05
CA LEU A 588 13.69 -14.91 4.12
C LEU A 588 15.15 -15.29 4.38
N SER A 589 15.52 -16.56 4.21
CA SER A 589 16.89 -17.05 4.42
C SER A 589 17.78 -16.92 3.18
N CYS A 590 17.22 -16.61 2.01
CA CYS A 590 17.99 -16.43 0.79
C CYS A 590 18.77 -15.09 0.84
N PRO A 591 20.09 -15.05 0.61
CA PRO A 591 20.85 -13.80 0.59
C PRO A 591 20.44 -12.85 -0.55
N ARG A 592 20.66 -11.54 -0.39
CA ARG A 592 20.56 -10.56 -1.50
C ARG A 592 21.67 -10.84 -2.52
N ASN A 593 21.28 -11.21 -3.74
CA ASN A 593 22.25 -11.49 -4.80
C ASN A 593 22.50 -10.23 -5.63
N ARG A 594 23.68 -9.61 -5.48
CA ARG A 594 24.04 -8.33 -6.13
C ARG A 594 24.18 -8.42 -7.66
N THR A 595 24.15 -9.63 -8.21
CA THR A 595 24.29 -9.94 -9.65
C THR A 595 22.95 -9.91 -10.40
N VAL A 596 21.81 -9.81 -9.71
CA VAL A 596 20.46 -9.83 -10.29
C VAL A 596 19.98 -8.40 -10.62
N SER A 597 19.18 -8.25 -11.67
CA SER A 597 18.57 -6.97 -12.11
C SER A 597 17.91 -6.21 -10.96
N ALA A 598 18.04 -4.87 -10.96
CA ALA A 598 17.45 -3.98 -9.97
C ALA A 598 15.92 -4.16 -9.83
N VAL A 599 15.22 -4.43 -10.94
CA VAL A 599 13.76 -4.63 -10.95
C VAL A 599 13.37 -5.89 -10.17
N ALA A 600 14.04 -7.01 -10.41
CA ALA A 600 13.80 -8.25 -9.68
C ALA A 600 14.12 -8.13 -8.18
N ASN A 601 15.09 -7.28 -7.81
CA ASN A 601 15.39 -6.98 -6.42
C ASN A 601 14.31 -6.11 -5.73
N LEU A 602 13.71 -5.15 -6.44
CA LEU A 602 12.54 -4.42 -5.94
C LEU A 602 11.34 -5.36 -5.79
N ASP A 603 11.11 -6.20 -6.80
CA ASP A 603 9.97 -7.12 -6.79
C ASP A 603 10.04 -8.11 -5.63
N ARG A 604 11.24 -8.64 -5.39
CA ARG A 604 11.56 -9.49 -4.25
C ARG A 604 11.34 -8.77 -2.91
N ALA A 605 11.79 -7.52 -2.78
CA ALA A 605 11.60 -6.74 -1.55
C ALA A 605 10.11 -6.53 -1.24
N SER A 606 9.30 -6.22 -2.25
CA SER A 606 7.85 -6.11 -2.11
C SER A 606 7.19 -7.44 -1.69
N CYS A 607 7.61 -8.56 -2.28
CA CYS A 607 7.12 -9.88 -1.86
C CYS A 607 7.52 -10.23 -0.42
N LEU A 608 8.75 -9.89 0.01
CA LEU A 608 9.21 -10.07 1.39
C LEU A 608 8.35 -9.28 2.39
N GLU A 609 8.07 -8.02 2.11
CA GLU A 609 7.20 -7.18 2.95
C GLU A 609 5.79 -7.77 3.06
N GLN A 610 5.21 -8.24 1.94
CA GLN A 610 3.90 -8.89 1.92
C GLN A 610 3.90 -10.20 2.71
N ILE A 611 4.90 -11.06 2.54
CA ILE A 611 5.02 -12.32 3.30
C ILE A 611 5.01 -12.03 4.79
N VAL A 612 5.86 -11.10 5.24
CA VAL A 612 6.00 -10.75 6.66
C VAL A 612 4.71 -10.15 7.23
N THR A 613 4.06 -9.25 6.48
CA THR A 613 2.79 -8.63 6.88
C THR A 613 1.69 -9.67 6.99
N LEU A 614 1.59 -10.59 6.01
CA LEU A 614 0.63 -11.68 6.01
C LEU A 614 0.88 -12.66 7.15
N SER A 615 2.14 -13.05 7.39
CA SER A 615 2.50 -13.90 8.52
C SER A 615 2.08 -13.28 9.86
N ALA A 616 2.26 -11.96 10.03
CA ALA A 616 1.83 -11.26 11.24
C ALA A 616 0.31 -11.23 11.38
N ARG A 617 -0.43 -10.88 10.32
CA ARG A 617 -1.90 -10.90 10.31
C ARG A 617 -2.45 -12.29 10.65
N MET A 618 -1.93 -13.33 9.98
CA MET A 618 -2.25 -14.72 10.27
C MET A 618 -1.94 -15.04 11.73
N GLY A 619 -0.73 -14.71 12.21
CA GLY A 619 -0.33 -14.98 13.59
C GLY A 619 -1.27 -14.39 14.62
N ALA A 620 -1.64 -13.10 14.48
CA ALA A 620 -2.60 -12.46 15.38
C ALA A 620 -3.97 -13.17 15.37
N ARG A 621 -4.49 -13.52 14.19
CA ARG A 621 -5.81 -14.17 14.05
C ARG A 621 -5.82 -15.61 14.56
N PHE A 622 -4.83 -16.43 14.21
CA PHE A 622 -4.75 -17.82 14.66
C PHE A 622 -4.50 -17.93 16.16
N THR A 623 -3.78 -16.98 16.78
CA THR A 623 -3.66 -16.93 18.23
C THR A 623 -4.93 -16.44 18.90
N SER A 624 -5.65 -15.46 18.34
CA SER A 624 -6.97 -15.07 18.85
C SER A 624 -8.00 -16.21 18.77
N ALA A 625 -7.88 -17.09 17.78
CA ALA A 625 -8.71 -18.29 17.61
C ALA A 625 -8.22 -19.51 18.43
N GLY A 626 -7.12 -19.39 19.18
CA GLY A 626 -6.56 -20.47 20.01
C GLY A 626 -5.90 -21.61 19.24
N VAL A 627 -5.68 -21.48 17.92
CA VAL A 627 -5.12 -22.52 17.04
C VAL A 627 -3.59 -22.61 17.14
N MET A 628 -2.94 -21.49 17.47
CA MET A 628 -1.48 -21.37 17.50
C MET A 628 -1.04 -20.42 18.61
N ARG A 629 0.12 -20.69 19.23
CA ARG A 629 0.77 -19.75 20.14
C ARG A 629 1.81 -18.90 19.42
N LEU A 630 2.05 -17.67 19.86
CA LEU A 630 3.07 -16.81 19.27
C LEU A 630 4.47 -17.48 19.27
N SER A 631 4.78 -18.26 20.31
CA SER A 631 6.05 -18.98 20.42
C SER A 631 6.26 -20.02 19.31
N ASP A 632 5.20 -20.52 18.67
CA ASP A 632 5.28 -21.48 17.56
C ASP A 632 5.86 -20.86 16.27
N MET A 633 5.80 -19.53 16.13
CA MET A 633 6.37 -18.81 14.98
C MET A 633 7.89 -18.61 15.06
N PHE A 634 8.47 -18.77 16.25
CA PHE A 634 9.91 -18.67 16.52
C PHE A 634 10.58 -20.04 16.72
N LYS A 635 9.79 -21.12 16.67
CA LYS A 635 10.25 -22.50 16.78
C LYS A 635 10.21 -23.17 15.41
N VAL A 636 11.06 -24.18 15.22
CA VAL A 636 11.00 -25.02 14.03
C VAL A 636 9.72 -25.87 14.10
N GLY A 637 8.76 -25.59 13.23
CA GLY A 637 7.45 -26.23 13.23
C GLY A 637 6.58 -25.82 12.05
N LYS A 638 5.30 -26.20 12.09
CA LYS A 638 4.32 -25.90 11.03
C LYS A 638 4.21 -24.40 10.73
N TYR A 639 4.32 -23.57 11.76
CA TYR A 639 4.15 -22.11 11.69
C TYR A 639 5.46 -21.32 11.84
N GLY A 640 6.60 -22.02 11.88
CA GLY A 640 7.90 -21.39 12.10
C GLY A 640 8.25 -20.43 10.96
N LEU A 641 8.35 -19.14 11.27
CA LEU A 641 8.83 -18.10 10.36
C LEU A 641 10.30 -17.76 10.62
N PHE A 642 10.67 -17.70 11.90
CA PHE A 642 12.01 -17.36 12.35
C PHE A 642 12.65 -18.57 13.05
N ASP A 643 13.91 -18.86 12.72
CA ASP A 643 14.64 -20.01 13.28
C ASP A 643 15.43 -19.60 14.54
N GLY A 644 14.71 -19.23 15.61
CA GLY A 644 15.28 -18.97 16.93
C GLY A 644 15.00 -17.58 17.53
N PRO A 645 15.63 -17.23 18.66
CA PRO A 645 15.33 -16.01 19.40
C PRO A 645 15.81 -14.76 18.63
N PRO A 646 15.17 -13.59 18.83
CA PRO A 646 15.43 -12.36 18.06
C PRO A 646 16.92 -11.98 17.88
N HIS A 647 17.73 -12.16 18.92
CA HIS A 647 19.16 -11.80 18.93
C HIS A 647 20.06 -12.76 18.14
N LYS A 648 19.61 -13.98 17.81
CA LYS A 648 20.38 -15.00 17.06
C LYS A 648 20.00 -15.09 15.58
N LEU A 649 18.95 -14.38 15.16
CA LEU A 649 18.51 -14.35 13.76
C LEU A 649 19.54 -13.69 12.85
N GLY A 650 19.53 -14.02 11.56
CA GLY A 650 20.37 -13.36 10.56
C GLY A 650 20.00 -11.89 10.34
N LEU A 651 20.92 -11.09 9.77
CA LEU A 651 20.73 -9.64 9.58
C LEU A 651 19.48 -9.30 8.75
N ASP A 652 19.25 -9.99 7.63
CA ASP A 652 18.06 -9.81 6.79
C ASP A 652 16.77 -10.20 7.52
N GLN A 653 16.77 -11.31 8.27
CA GLN A 653 15.62 -11.76 9.05
C GLN A 653 15.27 -10.77 10.18
N ARG A 654 16.26 -10.11 10.80
CA ARG A 654 16.02 -9.08 11.82
C ARG A 654 15.39 -7.81 11.26
N ARG A 655 15.65 -7.47 9.99
CA ARG A 655 14.90 -6.38 9.32
C ARG A 655 13.43 -6.75 9.20
N SER A 656 13.14 -7.96 8.73
CA SER A 656 11.78 -8.51 8.61
C SER A 656 11.07 -8.65 9.97
N LEU A 657 11.80 -9.00 11.04
CA LEU A 657 11.24 -9.11 12.39
C LEU A 657 10.63 -7.79 12.88
N VAL A 658 11.27 -6.65 12.60
CA VAL A 658 10.74 -5.33 13.01
C VAL A 658 9.40 -5.03 12.33
N LEU A 659 9.29 -5.34 11.03
CA LEU A 659 8.03 -5.20 10.28
C LEU A 659 6.96 -6.16 10.80
N PHE A 660 7.34 -7.42 11.09
CA PHE A 660 6.45 -8.43 11.67
C PHE A 660 5.83 -7.94 12.98
N MET A 661 6.66 -7.46 13.91
CA MET A 661 6.21 -6.98 15.22
C MET A 661 5.36 -5.72 15.12
N SER A 662 5.73 -4.77 14.24
CA SER A 662 4.92 -3.57 13.99
C SER A 662 3.52 -3.96 13.47
N THR A 663 3.45 -4.95 12.57
CA THR A 663 2.18 -5.42 12.01
C THR A 663 1.34 -6.17 13.04
N LEU A 664 1.93 -7.02 13.89
CA LEU A 664 1.21 -7.69 14.99
C LEU A 664 0.55 -6.68 15.93
N LEU A 665 1.27 -5.63 16.32
CA LEU A 665 0.73 -4.55 17.16
C LEU A 665 -0.38 -3.76 16.45
N LYS A 666 -0.27 -3.55 15.13
CA LYS A 666 -1.35 -2.95 14.33
C LYS A 666 -2.63 -3.77 14.40
N CYS A 667 -2.52 -5.09 14.25
CA CYS A 667 -3.62 -6.05 14.33
C CYS A 667 -4.22 -6.22 15.73
N GLY A 668 -3.70 -5.53 16.76
CA GLY A 668 -4.27 -5.54 18.11
C GLY A 668 -3.87 -6.75 18.95
N PHE A 669 -2.74 -7.38 18.64
CA PHE A 669 -2.21 -8.47 19.44
C PHE A 669 -1.54 -7.95 20.72
N ASP A 670 -1.97 -8.46 21.89
CA ASP A 670 -1.55 -7.95 23.22
C ASP A 670 -0.88 -9.01 24.13
N ASP A 671 -0.86 -10.30 23.75
CA ASP A 671 -0.37 -11.41 24.58
C ASP A 671 1.07 -11.80 24.21
N PHE A 672 2.03 -11.04 24.70
CA PHE A 672 3.47 -11.30 24.49
C PHE A 672 4.09 -12.14 25.63
N ASP A 673 3.30 -12.65 26.57
CA ASP A 673 3.81 -13.33 27.78
C ASP A 673 4.28 -14.78 27.50
N ASP A 674 3.84 -15.39 26.39
CA ASP A 674 4.24 -16.75 25.97
C ASP A 674 5.62 -16.80 25.24
N GLY A 675 6.23 -15.64 24.96
CA GLY A 675 7.53 -15.55 24.27
C GLY A 675 8.75 -15.64 25.21
N ASP A 676 9.86 -16.21 24.73
CA ASP A 676 11.16 -16.19 25.43
C ASP A 676 11.80 -14.78 25.54
N PHE A 677 11.11 -13.75 25.05
CA PHE A 677 11.57 -12.37 24.93
C PHE A 677 10.47 -11.39 25.34
N SER A 678 10.87 -10.25 25.91
CA SER A 678 9.96 -9.14 26.20
C SER A 678 9.90 -8.11 25.06
N LEU A 679 8.79 -7.37 24.97
CA LEU A 679 8.61 -6.34 23.94
C LEU A 679 9.62 -5.19 24.08
N SER A 680 10.02 -4.87 25.32
CA SER A 680 11.07 -3.89 25.61
C SER A 680 12.46 -4.37 25.19
N GLU A 681 12.77 -5.66 25.38
CA GLU A 681 14.00 -6.27 24.86
C GLU A 681 14.06 -6.17 23.34
N LEU A 682 12.97 -6.50 22.65
CA LEU A 682 12.91 -6.48 21.19
C LEU A 682 13.06 -5.06 20.62
N TRP A 683 12.42 -4.06 21.25
CA TRP A 683 12.56 -2.65 20.87
C TRP A 683 14.02 -2.22 20.91
N VAL A 684 14.73 -2.47 22.01
CA VAL A 684 16.11 -2.02 22.19
C VAL A 684 17.07 -2.77 21.24
N LEU A 685 16.85 -4.07 21.02
CA LEU A 685 17.63 -4.87 20.05
C LEU A 685 17.43 -4.39 18.60
N SER A 686 16.28 -3.81 18.27
CA SER A 686 16.01 -3.30 16.92
C SER A 686 16.79 -2.03 16.57
N LEU A 687 17.18 -1.23 17.57
CA LEU A 687 17.85 0.06 17.37
C LEU A 687 19.32 -0.07 16.99
N VAL A 688 19.97 -1.19 17.35
CA VAL A 688 21.43 -1.36 17.28
C VAL A 688 21.93 -2.06 16.00
N LYS A 689 21.08 -2.22 14.98
CA LYS A 689 21.41 -2.96 13.74
C LYS A 689 22.29 -2.15 12.77
N PRO A 690 23.00 -2.81 11.83
CA PRO A 690 23.72 -2.11 10.75
C PRO A 690 22.80 -1.38 9.77
N ARG A 691 23.28 -0.29 9.13
CA ARG A 691 22.48 0.68 8.36
C ARG A 691 21.68 0.05 7.22
N GLU A 692 22.25 -0.91 6.51
CA GLU A 692 21.61 -1.57 5.35
C GLU A 692 20.37 -2.39 5.73
N TYR A 693 20.24 -2.73 7.02
CA TYR A 693 19.17 -3.57 7.58
C TYR A 693 18.20 -2.77 8.49
N LEU A 694 18.34 -1.44 8.53
CA LEU A 694 17.37 -0.52 9.11
C LEU A 694 16.24 -0.25 8.10
N GLY A 695 15.04 0.03 8.59
CA GLY A 695 13.93 0.48 7.72
C GLY A 695 12.59 0.65 8.42
N TYR A 696 12.24 -0.20 9.39
CA TYR A 696 10.89 -0.24 9.98
C TYR A 696 10.85 0.15 11.46
N GLU A 697 11.96 0.63 12.04
CA GLU A 697 12.09 0.96 13.46
C GLU A 697 11.14 2.09 13.87
N MET A 698 10.99 3.11 13.01
CA MET A 698 10.07 4.22 13.25
C MET A 698 8.61 3.75 13.25
N GLN A 699 8.25 2.83 12.35
CA GLN A 699 6.90 2.24 12.32
C GLN A 699 6.61 1.41 13.56
N LEU A 700 7.61 0.66 14.05
CA LEU A 700 7.50 -0.06 15.32
C LEU A 700 7.34 0.92 16.49
N ALA A 701 8.13 2.00 16.54
CA ALA A 701 8.05 3.02 17.58
C ALA A 701 6.65 3.65 17.68
N GLN A 702 6.07 4.02 16.53
CA GLN A 702 4.73 4.61 16.46
C GLN A 702 3.65 3.65 16.98
N GLU A 703 3.71 2.37 16.61
CA GLU A 703 2.75 1.37 17.08
C GLU A 703 2.91 1.03 18.57
N LEU A 704 4.15 0.96 19.05
CA LEU A 704 4.44 0.80 20.49
C LEU A 704 3.90 1.98 21.30
N HIS A 705 3.97 3.21 20.77
CA HIS A 705 3.39 4.38 21.40
C HIS A 705 1.85 4.33 21.42
N ARG A 706 1.24 4.03 20.27
CA ARG A 706 -0.22 3.98 20.08
C ARG A 706 -0.90 2.98 21.01
N ARG A 707 -0.30 1.80 21.21
CA ARG A 707 -0.88 0.69 21.98
C ARG A 707 -0.40 0.63 23.44
N GLY A 708 0.62 1.39 23.82
CA GLY A 708 1.40 1.14 25.04
C GLY A 708 0.59 1.06 26.35
N LYS A 709 0.52 -0.15 26.92
CA LYS A 709 0.37 -0.41 28.37
C LYS A 709 1.54 0.28 29.13
N ASP A 710 1.36 0.55 30.43
CA ASP A 710 2.19 1.43 31.26
C ASP A 710 3.73 1.20 31.20
N LEU A 711 4.18 0.00 30.83
CA LEU A 711 5.58 -0.41 30.78
C LEU A 711 6.33 -0.12 29.46
N VAL A 712 5.68 0.34 28.38
CA VAL A 712 6.38 0.69 27.11
C VAL A 712 6.21 2.17 26.75
N LYS A 713 5.19 2.82 27.31
CA LYS A 713 4.85 4.23 27.09
C LYS A 713 5.97 5.22 27.46
N GLY A 714 6.94 4.79 28.27
CA GLY A 714 8.11 5.57 28.65
C GLY A 714 9.38 5.33 27.81
N LEU A 715 9.46 4.29 26.98
CA LEU A 715 10.67 3.97 26.17
C LEU A 715 10.71 4.66 24.80
N VAL A 716 9.61 5.28 24.40
CA VAL A 716 9.46 5.94 23.09
C VAL A 716 9.09 7.42 23.32
N PRO A 717 9.84 8.38 22.74
CA PRO A 717 9.51 9.80 22.85
C PRO A 717 8.10 10.12 22.33
N LYS A 718 7.35 10.98 23.06
CA LYS A 718 6.02 11.46 22.62
C LYS A 718 6.04 12.24 21.30
N THR A 719 7.19 12.82 20.94
CA THR A 719 7.37 13.66 19.75
C THR A 719 7.34 12.89 18.42
N ILE A 720 7.23 11.56 18.45
CA ILE A 720 7.31 10.70 17.26
C ILE A 720 6.00 10.62 16.46
N GLU A 721 4.87 11.05 17.04
CA GLU A 721 3.60 11.16 16.31
C GLU A 721 3.73 12.15 15.14
N GLY A 722 3.68 11.64 13.91
CA GLY A 722 3.68 12.44 12.66
C GLY A 722 5.03 12.64 11.96
N LEU A 723 6.16 12.18 12.53
CA LEU A 723 7.47 12.27 11.88
C LEU A 723 7.72 11.08 10.93
N VAL A 724 7.74 11.34 9.62
CA VAL A 724 8.19 10.37 8.60
C VAL A 724 9.68 10.58 8.32
N VAL A 725 10.52 10.24 9.30
CA VAL A 725 11.99 10.31 9.15
C VAL A 725 12.54 8.90 8.92
N GLN A 726 13.38 8.72 7.90
CA GLN A 726 14.08 7.44 7.68
C GLN A 726 15.03 7.16 8.86
N ALA A 727 15.03 5.92 9.33
CA ALA A 727 15.93 5.49 10.40
C ALA A 727 17.39 5.65 9.95
N ASP A 728 18.14 6.52 10.62
CA ASP A 728 19.58 6.68 10.44
C ASP A 728 20.28 6.47 11.79
N TYR A 729 21.60 6.31 11.75
CA TYR A 729 22.39 6.08 12.97
C TYR A 729 22.28 7.21 14.00
N SER A 730 22.06 8.46 13.58
CA SER A 730 21.78 9.56 14.50
C SER A 730 20.45 9.36 15.22
N THR A 731 19.37 9.11 14.48
CA THR A 731 18.03 8.90 15.00
C THR A 731 17.98 7.68 15.93
N ASN A 732 18.55 6.55 15.52
CA ASN A 732 18.57 5.35 16.36
C ASN A 732 19.40 5.52 17.62
N ARG A 733 20.48 6.30 17.57
CA ARG A 733 21.29 6.62 18.75
C ARG A 733 20.50 7.47 19.75
N GLU A 734 19.75 8.46 19.29
CA GLU A 734 18.88 9.29 20.13
C GLU A 734 17.73 8.48 20.73
N LEU A 735 17.10 7.61 19.94
CA LEU A 735 16.07 6.68 20.44
C LEU A 735 16.62 5.71 21.48
N PHE A 736 17.85 5.24 21.29
CA PHE A 736 18.52 4.36 22.26
C PHE A 736 18.88 5.12 23.54
N GLU A 737 19.34 6.37 23.43
CA GLU A 737 19.59 7.25 24.58
C GLU A 737 18.31 7.48 25.39
N PHE A 738 17.19 7.76 24.70
CA PHE A 738 15.91 7.91 25.37
C PHE A 738 15.48 6.61 26.06
N ALA A 739 15.58 5.47 25.37
CA ALA A 739 15.21 4.16 25.93
C ALA A 739 16.02 3.83 27.20
N ILE A 740 17.34 4.01 27.17
CA ILE A 740 18.19 3.70 28.35
C ILE A 740 17.97 4.69 29.49
N SER A 741 17.67 5.96 29.19
CA SER A 741 17.33 6.96 30.21
C SER A 741 16.00 6.64 30.90
N ALA A 742 15.00 6.14 30.16
CA ALA A 742 13.72 5.69 30.69
C ALA A 742 13.86 4.43 31.55
N MET A 743 14.68 3.45 31.11
CA MET A 743 15.00 2.28 31.94
C MET A 743 15.60 2.68 33.30
N ARG A 744 16.53 3.64 33.29
CA ARG A 744 17.14 4.19 34.50
C ARG A 744 16.10 4.88 35.40
N GLN A 745 15.20 5.66 34.82
CA GLN A 745 14.11 6.31 35.54
C GLN A 745 13.14 5.29 36.18
N TRP A 746 12.75 4.24 35.46
CA TRP A 746 11.87 3.21 36.00
C TRP A 746 12.48 2.43 37.15
N ILE A 747 13.77 2.08 37.04
CA ILE A 747 14.50 1.44 38.14
C ILE A 747 14.48 2.31 39.41
N ARG A 748 14.53 3.64 39.25
CA ARG A 748 14.49 4.59 40.36
C ARG A 748 13.09 4.73 40.98
N GLU A 749 12.06 4.83 40.16
CA GLU A 749 10.68 5.04 40.62
C GLU A 749 10.03 3.76 41.19
N ALA A 750 10.65 2.60 40.95
CA ALA A 750 10.17 1.31 41.41
C ALA A 750 10.44 1.04 42.91
N GLY A 751 9.45 0.48 43.61
CA GLY A 751 9.60 -0.01 44.99
C GLY A 751 10.57 -1.21 45.11
N PRO A 752 11.00 -1.58 46.34
CA PRO A 752 12.14 -2.49 46.56
C PRO A 752 11.99 -3.92 45.98
N SER A 753 10.76 -4.42 45.82
CA SER A 753 10.48 -5.70 45.15
C SER A 753 10.57 -5.60 43.62
N LEU A 754 9.98 -4.55 43.03
CA LEU A 754 9.97 -4.29 41.59
C LEU A 754 11.35 -3.82 41.08
N HIS A 755 12.13 -3.13 41.93
CA HIS A 755 13.49 -2.67 41.64
C HIS A 755 14.41 -3.83 41.24
N LYS A 756 14.43 -4.93 42.01
CA LYS A 756 15.26 -6.10 41.70
C LYS A 756 14.88 -6.76 40.36
N VAL A 757 13.58 -6.81 40.06
CA VAL A 757 13.06 -7.39 38.81
C VAL A 757 13.44 -6.52 37.61
N LEU A 758 13.23 -5.21 37.69
CA LEU A 758 13.56 -4.27 36.62
C LEU A 758 15.07 -4.16 36.37
N VAL A 759 15.89 -4.22 37.42
CA VAL A 759 17.36 -4.29 37.31
C VAL A 759 17.78 -5.57 36.58
N ALA A 760 17.23 -6.73 36.96
CA ALA A 760 17.52 -7.99 36.29
C ALA A 760 17.10 -7.99 34.81
N ALA A 761 15.91 -7.48 34.50
CA ALA A 761 15.38 -7.40 33.12
C ALA A 761 16.17 -6.41 32.24
N SER A 762 16.45 -5.21 32.74
CA SER A 762 17.22 -4.19 32.00
C SER A 762 18.67 -4.62 31.81
N SER A 763 19.28 -5.28 32.82
CA SER A 763 20.62 -5.87 32.70
C SER A 763 20.68 -7.00 31.68
N ARG A 764 19.64 -7.85 31.62
CA ARG A 764 19.51 -8.90 30.60
C ARG A 764 19.41 -8.29 29.19
N THR A 765 18.58 -7.27 29.01
CA THR A 765 18.40 -6.57 27.73
C THR A 765 19.72 -6.01 27.20
N LEU A 766 20.47 -5.27 28.03
CA LEU A 766 21.73 -4.66 27.63
C LEU A 766 22.83 -5.69 27.34
N ARG A 767 22.86 -6.82 28.05
CA ARG A 767 23.76 -7.93 27.72
C ARG A 767 23.44 -8.54 26.36
N LEU A 768 22.16 -8.76 26.05
CA LEU A 768 21.74 -9.26 24.74
C LEU A 768 22.10 -8.27 23.61
N VAL A 769 21.97 -6.96 23.85
CA VAL A 769 22.42 -5.91 22.91
C VAL A 769 23.92 -6.04 22.62
N MET A 770 24.74 -6.18 23.66
CA MET A 770 26.19 -6.34 23.51
C MET A 770 26.55 -7.62 22.75
N GLU A 771 25.90 -8.74 23.04
CA GLU A 771 26.09 -10.00 22.30
C GLU A 771 25.67 -9.91 20.82
N GLN A 772 24.54 -9.26 20.54
CA GLN A 772 24.08 -9.03 19.16
C GLN A 772 25.10 -8.19 18.37
N ILE A 773 25.60 -7.11 18.97
CA ILE A 773 26.61 -6.25 18.34
C ILE A 773 27.90 -7.01 18.03
N LYS A 774 28.37 -7.89 18.94
CA LYS A 774 29.55 -8.73 18.69
C LYS A 774 29.35 -9.62 17.45
N GLY A 775 28.19 -10.29 17.35
CA GLY A 775 27.87 -11.13 16.19
C GLY A 775 27.78 -10.34 14.88
N ASP A 776 27.22 -9.12 14.94
CA ASP A 776 27.08 -8.26 13.77
C ASP A 776 28.42 -7.71 13.29
N LEU A 777 29.31 -7.34 14.22
CA LEU A 777 30.67 -6.91 13.91
C LEU A 777 31.50 -8.04 13.27
N ALA A 778 31.40 -9.27 13.79
CA ALA A 778 32.05 -10.43 13.20
C ALA A 778 31.57 -10.70 11.76
N THR A 779 30.27 -10.54 11.51
CA THR A 779 29.67 -10.73 10.17
C THR A 779 30.11 -9.62 9.20
N MET A 780 30.00 -8.34 9.62
CA MET A 780 30.35 -7.19 8.80
C MET A 780 31.86 -7.05 8.56
N SER A 781 32.72 -7.58 9.43
CA SER A 781 34.18 -7.56 9.22
C SER A 781 34.61 -8.30 7.94
N ARG A 782 33.77 -9.21 7.43
CA ARG A 782 33.98 -9.95 6.17
C ARG A 782 33.52 -9.15 4.95
N GLU A 783 32.66 -8.15 5.13
CA GLU A 783 32.10 -7.29 4.09
C GLU A 783 32.66 -5.87 4.26
N ALA A 784 33.74 -5.54 3.55
CA ALA A 784 34.51 -4.30 3.78
C ALA A 784 33.73 -2.97 3.63
N CYS A 785 32.54 -2.99 3.02
CA CYS A 785 31.71 -1.80 2.82
C CYS A 785 30.81 -1.58 4.06
N GLY A 786 30.92 -0.42 4.71
CA GLY A 786 30.02 -0.03 5.82
C GLY A 786 30.47 -0.43 7.23
N HIS A 787 31.50 -1.28 7.38
CA HIS A 787 32.05 -1.67 8.69
C HIS A 787 32.51 -0.47 9.53
N GLY A 788 33.24 0.48 8.94
CA GLY A 788 33.75 1.66 9.65
C GLY A 788 32.66 2.59 10.21
N SER A 789 31.58 2.79 9.45
CA SER A 789 30.42 3.57 9.92
C SER A 789 29.68 2.87 11.06
N TYR A 790 29.57 1.53 11.00
CA TYR A 790 28.93 0.76 12.06
C TYR A 790 29.76 0.76 13.35
N VAL A 791 31.08 0.63 13.26
CA VAL A 791 31.99 0.75 14.42
C VAL A 791 31.82 2.11 15.12
N THR A 792 31.72 3.21 14.36
CA THR A 792 31.51 4.56 14.91
C THR A 792 30.16 4.66 15.65
N PHE A 793 29.10 4.06 15.09
CA PHE A 793 27.80 3.99 15.73
C PHE A 793 27.84 3.16 17.03
N VAL A 794 28.46 1.98 17.00
CA VAL A 794 28.64 1.11 18.18
C VAL A 794 29.42 1.82 19.29
N GLN A 795 30.48 2.57 18.96
CA GLN A 795 31.21 3.38 19.95
C GLN A 795 30.26 4.37 20.66
N GLY A 796 29.32 4.97 19.92
CA GLY A 796 28.27 5.83 20.48
C GLY A 796 27.32 5.08 21.42
N ILE A 797 26.84 3.89 21.02
CA ILE A 797 25.95 3.05 21.85
C ILE A 797 26.67 2.58 23.13
N MET A 798 27.93 2.13 23.03
CA MET A 798 28.72 1.70 24.20
C MET A 798 28.96 2.86 25.18
N SER A 799 29.20 4.07 24.66
CA SER A 799 29.28 5.28 25.49
C SER A 799 27.96 5.55 26.23
N LEU A 800 26.80 5.35 25.58
CA LEU A 800 25.49 5.51 26.22
C LEU A 800 25.23 4.45 27.28
N ILE A 801 25.55 3.18 27.02
CA ILE A 801 25.46 2.09 28.00
C ILE A 801 26.32 2.40 29.23
N LYS A 802 27.56 2.88 29.03
CA LYS A 802 28.43 3.25 30.15
C LYS A 802 27.91 4.46 30.94
N THR A 803 27.26 5.41 30.27
CA THR A 803 26.73 6.64 30.88
C THR A 803 25.47 6.39 31.70
N TYR A 804 24.49 5.69 31.13
CA TYR A 804 23.18 5.51 31.76
C TYR A 804 23.02 4.16 32.47
N GLY A 805 23.71 3.12 32.00
CA GLY A 805 23.59 1.74 32.48
C GLY A 805 24.57 1.31 33.58
N SER A 806 25.47 2.18 34.04
CA SER A 806 26.51 1.89 35.04
C SER A 806 26.00 1.20 36.32
N ASP A 807 24.74 1.44 36.66
CA ASP A 807 24.15 1.06 37.94
C ASP A 807 23.59 -0.38 37.91
N PHE A 808 23.37 -0.94 36.70
CA PHE A 808 22.76 -2.27 36.52
C PHE A 808 23.41 -3.14 35.43
N CYS A 809 24.27 -2.60 34.56
CA CYS A 809 24.99 -3.37 33.55
C CYS A 809 26.41 -2.83 33.29
N ALA A 810 27.42 -3.68 33.44
CA ALA A 810 28.80 -3.36 33.06
C ALA A 810 29.01 -3.61 31.56
N VAL A 811 29.78 -2.72 30.91
CA VAL A 811 30.21 -2.91 29.52
C VAL A 811 31.20 -4.07 29.44
N ASP A 812 31.03 -4.93 28.44
CA ASP A 812 31.91 -6.08 28.22
C ASP A 812 33.34 -5.66 27.85
N ASN A 813 34.33 -6.41 28.36
CA ASN A 813 35.76 -6.18 28.10
C ASN A 813 36.12 -6.21 26.61
N PHE A 814 35.36 -6.91 25.77
CA PHE A 814 35.55 -6.92 24.31
C PHE A 814 35.56 -5.51 23.71
N PHE A 815 34.70 -4.60 24.20
CA PHE A 815 34.58 -3.24 23.69
C PHE A 815 35.62 -2.25 24.24
N LEU A 816 36.50 -2.72 25.13
CA LEU A 816 37.60 -1.93 25.71
C LEU A 816 38.96 -2.31 25.10
N GLN A 817 39.01 -3.40 24.32
CA GLN A 817 40.23 -3.91 23.70
C GLN A 817 40.20 -3.71 22.18
N ILE A 818 41.37 -3.49 21.58
CA ILE A 818 41.51 -3.42 20.12
C ILE A 818 41.49 -4.86 19.59
N SER A 819 40.52 -5.19 18.75
CA SER A 819 40.40 -6.50 18.09
C SER A 819 40.37 -6.31 16.57
N LYS A 820 40.44 -7.42 15.81
CA LYS A 820 40.33 -7.40 14.35
C LYS A 820 38.97 -6.88 13.86
N GLU A 821 37.94 -7.00 14.69
CA GLU A 821 36.54 -6.72 14.37
C GLU A 821 36.04 -5.40 14.98
N TYR A 822 36.74 -4.86 15.97
CA TYR A 822 36.33 -3.66 16.69
C TYR A 822 37.54 -2.82 17.14
N SER A 823 37.43 -1.49 16.97
CA SER A 823 38.36 -0.52 17.54
C SER A 823 37.62 0.39 18.52
N PRO A 824 38.09 0.53 19.77
CA PRO A 824 37.59 1.53 20.71
C PRO A 824 37.79 2.96 20.17
N SER A 825 37.03 3.91 20.72
CA SER A 825 37.13 5.31 20.28
C SER A 825 38.52 5.87 20.57
N VAL A 826 39.15 6.49 19.56
CA VAL A 826 40.44 7.20 19.71
C VAL A 826 40.35 8.31 20.76
N GLN A 827 39.15 8.86 20.98
CA GLN A 827 38.92 9.97 21.90
C GLN A 827 38.64 9.57 23.35
N ASP A 828 38.21 8.31 23.58
CA ASP A 828 37.92 7.76 24.91
C ASP A 828 38.04 6.23 24.91
N PRO A 829 39.26 5.66 24.89
CA PRO A 829 39.49 4.23 24.72
C PRO A 829 38.94 3.38 25.87
N ASN A 830 38.95 3.94 27.08
CA ASN A 830 38.52 3.27 28.32
C ASN A 830 37.13 3.73 28.79
N LEU A 831 36.40 4.49 27.96
CA LEU A 831 35.08 5.07 28.29
C LEU A 831 35.06 5.87 29.61
N GLN A 832 36.15 6.58 29.91
CA GLN A 832 36.32 7.33 31.15
C GLN A 832 35.47 8.61 31.17
N VAL A 833 35.23 9.25 30.01
CA VAL A 833 34.35 10.42 29.89
C VAL A 833 32.89 9.98 30.10
N ALA A 834 32.48 8.86 29.51
CA ALA A 834 31.16 8.29 29.75
C ALA A 834 30.96 7.89 31.23
N GLY A 835 32.02 7.37 31.87
CA GLY A 835 32.03 7.11 33.32
C GLY A 835 31.86 8.37 34.17
N LEU A 836 32.55 9.47 33.83
CA LEU A 836 32.38 10.77 34.49
C LEU A 836 30.94 11.29 34.36
N ILE A 837 30.35 11.21 33.17
CA ILE A 837 28.98 11.65 32.94
C ILE A 837 27.97 10.81 33.74
N SER A 838 28.20 9.49 33.88
CA SER A 838 27.41 8.61 34.78
C SER A 838 27.42 9.11 36.23
N TYR A 839 28.59 9.48 36.77
CA TYR A 839 28.66 10.07 38.12
C TYR A 839 27.91 11.41 38.19
N GLY A 840 27.99 12.24 37.15
CA GLY A 840 27.23 13.50 37.06
C GLY A 840 25.71 13.29 37.10
N LEU A 841 25.21 12.26 36.41
CA LEU A 841 23.79 11.90 36.46
C LEU A 841 23.38 11.42 37.86
N ARG A 842 24.17 10.53 38.48
CA ARG A 842 23.93 10.05 39.86
C ARG A 842 23.91 11.15 40.91
N LEU A 843 24.78 12.16 40.76
CA LEU A 843 24.83 13.31 41.65
C LEU A 843 23.55 14.15 41.56
N ARG A 844 23.01 14.35 40.35
CA ARG A 844 21.73 15.06 40.15
C ARG A 844 20.54 14.24 40.64
N GLU A 845 20.67 12.92 40.69
CA GLU A 845 19.65 12.00 41.22
C GLU A 845 19.63 11.95 42.76
N GLY A 846 20.62 12.54 43.44
CA GLY A 846 20.68 12.67 44.90
C GLY A 846 21.46 11.56 45.62
N ASP A 847 22.27 10.76 44.92
CA ASP A 847 23.10 9.74 45.56
C ASP A 847 24.34 10.36 46.24
N GLY A 848 24.23 10.56 47.56
CA GLY A 848 25.33 11.10 48.38
C GLY A 848 26.62 10.26 48.35
N ARG A 849 26.55 8.96 48.04
CA ARG A 849 27.76 8.10 47.99
C ARG A 849 28.59 8.35 46.73
N SER A 850 27.95 8.79 45.65
CA SER A 850 28.61 9.09 44.38
C SER A 850 29.55 10.31 44.46
N SER A 851 29.30 11.24 45.40
CA SER A 851 30.16 12.42 45.67
C SER A 851 31.57 12.02 46.12
N GLN A 852 31.66 11.11 47.09
CA GLN A 852 32.95 10.61 47.60
C GLN A 852 33.69 9.75 46.57
N GLN A 853 32.98 8.90 45.84
CA GLN A 853 33.58 8.07 44.79
C GLN A 853 34.14 8.92 43.64
N LEU A 854 33.40 9.96 43.22
CA LEU A 854 33.85 10.88 42.18
C LEU A 854 35.09 11.67 42.64
N PHE A 855 35.12 12.12 43.90
CA PHE A 855 36.31 12.77 44.48
C PHE A 855 37.55 11.88 44.37
N PHE A 856 37.48 10.62 44.84
CA PHE A 856 38.64 9.72 44.78
C PHE A 856 39.02 9.35 43.35
N LEU A 857 38.06 9.20 42.44
CA LEU A 857 38.34 8.94 41.02
C LEU A 857 39.11 10.09 40.38
N LEU A 858 38.59 11.33 40.52
CA LEU A 858 39.21 12.53 39.96
C LEU A 858 40.57 12.81 40.59
N PHE A 859 40.68 12.69 41.91
CA PHE A 859 41.94 12.89 42.62
C PHE A 859 43.00 11.85 42.21
N ASN A 860 42.63 10.57 42.07
CA ASN A 860 43.55 9.53 41.60
C ASN A 860 43.93 9.71 40.13
N ASN A 861 43.00 10.11 39.25
CA ASN A 861 43.30 10.38 37.84
C ASN A 861 44.36 11.49 37.71
N ILE A 862 44.23 12.57 38.48
CA ILE A 862 45.22 13.66 38.46
C ILE A 862 46.56 13.21 39.04
N LYS A 863 46.58 12.38 40.11
CA LYS A 863 47.83 11.77 40.59
C LYS A 863 48.51 10.95 39.50
N PHE A 864 47.76 10.15 38.75
CA PHE A 864 48.31 9.41 37.60
C PHE A 864 48.76 10.32 36.46
N ALA A 865 48.07 11.42 36.20
CA ALA A 865 48.44 12.42 35.20
C ALA A 865 49.75 13.15 35.58
N ILE A 866 49.96 13.43 36.87
CA ILE A 866 51.21 13.99 37.43
C ILE A 866 52.36 12.98 37.28
N ILE A 867 52.12 11.70 37.54
CA ILE A 867 53.15 10.64 37.43
C ILE A 867 53.58 10.40 35.96
N LYS A 868 52.67 10.57 34.99
CA LYS A 868 52.92 10.25 33.57
C LYS A 868 53.13 11.48 32.67
N ASP A 869 53.23 12.68 33.23
CA ASP A 869 53.33 13.97 32.53
C ASP A 869 52.24 14.19 31.45
N LYS A 870 51.00 13.82 31.78
CA LYS A 870 49.83 13.86 30.87
C LYS A 870 48.78 14.90 31.28
N MET A 871 49.22 16.03 31.82
CA MET A 871 48.30 17.07 32.34
C MET A 871 47.37 17.64 31.28
N ARG A 872 47.84 17.84 30.05
CA ARG A 872 47.01 18.34 28.94
C ARG A 872 45.88 17.38 28.56
N GLU A 873 46.12 16.08 28.65
CA GLU A 873 45.09 15.05 28.38
C GLU A 873 43.99 15.07 29.44
N GLU A 874 44.37 15.25 30.72
CA GLU A 874 43.42 15.35 31.84
C GLU A 874 42.56 16.62 31.74
N VAL A 875 43.14 17.77 31.36
CA VAL A 875 42.38 19.00 31.11
C VAL A 875 41.36 18.80 29.99
N VAL A 876 41.71 18.08 28.91
CA VAL A 876 40.78 17.76 27.81
C VAL A 876 39.68 16.80 28.28
N MET A 877 40.01 15.81 29.11
CA MET A 877 39.05 14.87 29.69
C MET A 877 38.06 15.56 30.62
N LEU A 878 38.55 16.36 31.57
CA LEU A 878 37.75 17.18 32.49
C LEU A 878 36.85 18.15 31.73
N ARG A 879 37.38 18.84 30.71
CA ARG A 879 36.59 19.72 29.85
C ARG A 879 35.44 18.98 29.16
N LYS A 880 35.65 17.74 28.70
CA LYS A 880 34.59 16.92 28.10
C LYS A 880 33.57 16.45 29.13
N GLY A 881 34.01 16.06 30.33
CA GLY A 881 33.13 15.66 31.44
C GLY A 881 32.27 16.81 32.00
N MET A 882 32.86 18.01 32.12
CA MET A 882 32.19 19.26 32.52
C MET A 882 31.17 19.78 31.49
N ARG A 883 30.90 19.05 30.41
CA ARG A 883 29.71 19.31 29.58
C ARG A 883 28.42 18.89 30.28
N ASN A 884 28.49 17.96 31.23
CA ASN A 884 27.34 17.59 32.05
C ASN A 884 27.22 18.56 33.24
N PRO A 885 26.03 19.17 33.45
CA PRO A 885 25.84 20.15 34.53
C PRO A 885 26.13 19.57 35.91
N GLY A 886 25.81 18.30 36.19
CA GLY A 886 26.06 17.70 37.50
C GLY A 886 27.54 17.58 37.87
N ILE A 887 28.43 17.51 36.87
CA ILE A 887 29.89 17.54 37.10
C ILE A 887 30.38 18.97 37.32
N VAL A 888 29.80 19.95 36.63
CA VAL A 888 30.09 21.37 36.86
C VAL A 888 29.67 21.77 38.28
N ASP A 889 28.48 21.37 38.71
CA ASP A 889 27.95 21.63 40.05
C ASP A 889 28.87 21.05 41.15
N PHE A 890 29.33 19.81 40.96
CA PHE A 890 30.27 19.16 41.87
C PHE A 890 31.63 19.87 41.90
N VAL A 891 32.13 20.28 40.74
CA VAL A 891 33.43 20.96 40.64
C VAL A 891 33.36 22.34 41.30
N LEU A 892 32.36 23.15 40.97
CA LEU A 892 32.18 24.50 41.52
C LEU A 892 31.86 24.48 43.02
N GLY A 893 30.98 23.58 43.47
CA GLY A 893 30.51 23.56 44.85
C GLY A 893 31.36 22.76 45.83
N LYS A 894 32.11 21.73 45.36
CA LYS A 894 32.82 20.79 46.25
C LYS A 894 34.31 20.65 45.95
N MET A 895 34.68 20.24 44.73
CA MET A 895 36.08 19.90 44.40
C MET A 895 36.99 21.13 44.38
N LEU A 896 36.63 22.18 43.64
CA LEU A 896 37.43 23.39 43.50
C LEU A 896 37.52 24.18 44.83
N PRO A 897 36.45 24.35 45.62
CA PRO A 897 36.56 24.93 46.96
C PRO A 897 37.50 24.12 47.89
N ALA A 898 37.45 22.78 47.83
CA ALA A 898 38.36 21.93 48.61
C ALA A 898 39.83 22.08 48.15
N ILE A 899 40.07 22.18 46.84
CA ILE A 899 41.40 22.41 46.27
C ILE A 899 41.94 23.77 46.66
N VAL A 900 41.14 24.84 46.55
CA VAL A 900 41.54 26.20 46.93
C VAL A 900 41.98 26.23 48.40
N ARG A 901 41.16 25.66 49.30
CA ARG A 901 41.50 25.56 50.73
C ARG A 901 42.74 24.70 50.98
N ALA A 902 42.92 23.62 50.24
CA ALA A 902 44.11 22.78 50.33
C ALA A 902 45.37 23.53 49.83
N CYS A 903 45.27 24.35 48.78
CA CYS A 903 46.39 25.14 48.25
C CYS A 903 46.86 26.22 49.21
N PHE A 904 45.95 26.86 49.94
CA PHE A 904 46.30 27.84 50.97
C PHE A 904 46.90 27.20 52.24
N ARG A 905 46.64 25.91 52.50
CA ARG A 905 47.25 25.15 53.62
C ARG A 905 48.58 24.50 53.21
N SER A 906 48.67 24.02 51.98
CA SER A 906 49.88 23.42 51.39
C SER A 906 50.03 23.89 49.96
N SER A 907 51.02 24.76 49.73
CA SER A 907 51.31 25.32 48.40
C SER A 907 51.77 24.27 47.38
N ALA A 908 52.01 23.02 47.80
CA ALA A 908 52.32 21.90 46.91
C ALA A 908 51.11 21.40 46.11
N ALA A 909 49.88 21.76 46.49
CA ALA A 909 48.66 21.41 45.78
C ALA A 909 48.44 22.21 44.47
N LEU A 910 49.35 23.12 44.11
CA LEU A 910 49.22 24.02 42.97
C LEU A 910 48.83 23.36 41.63
N PRO A 911 49.30 22.13 41.27
CA PRO A 911 48.95 21.57 39.97
C PRO A 911 47.47 21.19 39.88
N LEU A 912 46.81 20.92 41.02
CA LEU A 912 45.37 20.68 41.08
C LEU A 912 44.61 21.95 40.72
N LEU A 913 45.00 23.10 41.30
CA LEU A 913 44.35 24.38 41.03
C LEU A 913 44.52 24.79 39.56
N ASP A 914 45.71 24.59 38.98
CA ASP A 914 46.00 24.92 37.59
C ASP A 914 45.19 24.08 36.58
N ILE A 915 45.10 22.76 36.81
CA ILE A 915 44.33 21.85 35.95
C ILE A 915 42.84 22.19 35.96
N TYR A 916 42.25 22.41 37.14
CA TYR A 916 40.83 22.71 37.25
C TYR A 916 40.49 24.13 36.76
N ALA A 917 41.35 25.12 37.04
CA ALA A 917 41.15 26.48 36.55
C ALA A 917 41.21 26.56 35.01
N GLU A 918 42.17 25.87 34.37
CA GLU A 918 42.25 25.83 32.90
C GLU A 918 41.10 25.03 32.27
N ALA A 919 40.69 23.93 32.90
CA ALA A 919 39.50 23.19 32.47
C ALA A 919 38.24 24.07 32.52
N LEU A 920 38.04 24.83 33.60
CA LEU A 920 36.94 25.79 33.75
C LEU A 920 36.99 26.87 32.67
N ARG A 921 38.18 27.46 32.44
CA ARG A 921 38.40 28.50 31.43
C ARG A 921 38.01 28.03 30.03
N LEU A 922 38.38 26.79 29.67
CA LEU A 922 38.08 26.19 28.36
C LEU A 922 36.60 25.79 28.18
N VAL A 923 35.85 25.63 29.27
CA VAL A 923 34.40 25.39 29.26
C VAL A 923 33.65 26.71 29.06
N PHE A 924 34.05 27.79 29.75
CA PHE A 924 33.38 29.09 29.67
C PHE A 924 33.72 29.89 28.41
N ARG A 925 34.93 29.78 27.84
CA ARG A 925 35.32 30.51 26.59
C ARG A 925 34.62 30.04 25.30
N LYS A 926 33.97 28.87 25.26
CA LYS A 926 33.57 28.21 24.00
C LYS A 926 32.24 28.69 23.39
N LYS A 927 31.52 29.63 24.02
CA LYS A 927 30.20 30.08 23.57
C LYS A 927 30.24 31.59 23.28
N THR A 928 29.62 32.03 22.19
CA THR A 928 29.41 33.44 21.81
C THR A 928 28.55 34.21 22.83
N VAL A 929 27.91 33.49 23.75
CA VAL A 929 27.12 33.97 24.89
C VAL A 929 27.72 33.34 26.15
N SER A 930 27.90 34.12 27.22
CA SER A 930 28.39 33.63 28.52
C SER A 930 27.58 32.41 29.01
N HIS A 931 28.23 31.48 29.71
CA HIS A 931 27.55 30.32 30.30
C HIS A 931 26.50 30.80 31.32
N GLU A 932 25.21 30.49 31.10
CA GLU A 932 24.14 30.86 32.04
C GLU A 932 24.25 30.04 33.33
N LEU A 933 24.61 30.71 34.42
CA LEU A 933 24.42 30.17 35.78
C LEU A 933 22.93 30.25 36.11
N ARG A 934 22.35 29.17 36.63
CA ARG A 934 20.98 29.18 37.15
C ARG A 934 20.97 29.72 38.58
N GLU A 935 19.81 30.16 39.06
CA GLU A 935 19.66 30.64 40.44
C GLU A 935 20.09 29.60 41.49
N ASN A 936 19.88 28.30 41.19
CA ASN A 936 20.32 27.17 42.03
C ASN A 936 21.85 26.99 42.10
N ASP A 937 22.61 27.62 41.19
CA ASP A 937 24.07 27.47 41.09
C ASP A 937 24.79 28.58 41.89
N LEU A 938 24.08 29.66 42.27
CA LEU A 938 24.62 30.78 43.06
C LEU A 938 25.20 30.34 44.42
N PRO A 939 24.56 29.44 45.19
CA PRO A 939 25.14 28.93 46.44
C PRO A 939 26.44 28.14 46.22
N LEU A 940 26.59 27.47 45.07
CA LEU A 940 27.81 26.72 44.73
C LEU A 940 28.98 27.67 44.48
N VAL A 941 28.72 28.77 43.77
CA VAL A 941 29.70 29.84 43.55
C VAL A 941 30.05 30.54 44.87
N GLU A 942 29.07 30.79 45.73
CA GLU A 942 29.31 31.37 47.05
C GLU A 942 30.28 30.52 47.88
N VAL A 943 30.15 29.19 47.87
CA VAL A 943 31.09 28.29 48.57
C VAL A 943 32.53 28.43 48.07
N LEU A 944 32.73 28.64 46.76
CA LEU A 944 34.04 28.88 46.18
C LEU A 944 34.64 30.23 46.58
N VAL A 945 33.85 31.31 46.50
CA VAL A 945 34.28 32.65 46.94
C VAL A 945 34.64 32.62 48.43
N ARG A 946 33.81 31.93 49.24
CA ARG A 946 34.03 31.72 50.66
C ARG A 946 35.34 30.98 50.94
N ALA A 947 35.66 29.94 50.16
CA ALA A 947 36.92 29.20 50.24
C ALA A 947 38.14 30.07 49.90
N ALA A 948 38.02 30.98 48.93
CA ALA A 948 39.09 31.92 48.59
C ALA A 948 39.32 32.93 49.73
N VAL A 949 38.26 33.51 50.30
CA VAL A 949 38.35 34.46 51.43
C VAL A 949 38.91 33.79 52.69
N ASP A 950 38.47 32.57 53.04
CA ASP A 950 39.02 31.75 54.14
C ASP A 950 40.53 31.53 53.94
N GLY A 951 40.95 31.21 52.71
CA GLY A 951 42.35 31.02 52.34
C GLY A 951 43.20 32.29 52.45
N LEU A 952 42.70 33.42 51.94
CA LEU A 952 43.37 34.73 52.03
C LEU A 952 43.50 35.20 53.48
N HIS A 953 42.48 34.96 54.31
CA HIS A 953 42.51 35.26 55.74
C HIS A 953 43.47 34.32 56.52
N HIS A 954 43.59 33.05 56.11
CA HIS A 954 44.60 32.16 56.69
C HIS A 954 46.02 32.64 56.35
N MET A 955 46.22 33.10 55.11
CA MET A 955 47.50 33.62 54.63
C MET A 955 47.89 34.95 55.28
N SER A 956 46.93 35.84 55.58
CA SER A 956 47.19 37.13 56.24
C SER A 956 47.81 36.99 57.64
N ARG A 957 47.57 35.85 58.30
CA ARG A 957 48.13 35.52 59.61
C ARG A 957 49.56 34.98 59.56
N SER A 958 50.10 34.73 58.36
CA SER A 958 51.50 34.34 58.17
C SER A 958 52.40 35.57 58.14
N SER A 959 53.44 35.57 58.97
CA SER A 959 54.47 36.62 58.99
C SER A 959 55.62 36.38 58.01
N ALA A 960 55.64 35.23 57.33
CA ALA A 960 56.67 34.88 56.36
C ALA A 960 56.40 35.52 54.99
N VAL A 961 57.47 35.98 54.34
CA VAL A 961 57.45 36.48 52.95
C VAL A 961 56.85 35.43 52.01
N LEU A 962 55.95 35.84 51.12
CA LEU A 962 55.31 34.92 50.17
C LEU A 962 56.35 34.30 49.24
N CYS A 963 56.40 32.97 49.20
CA CYS A 963 57.18 32.27 48.17
C CYS A 963 56.45 32.35 46.81
N GLY A 964 57.18 32.19 45.70
CA GLY A 964 56.59 32.23 44.35
C GLY A 964 55.41 31.26 44.16
N ARG A 965 55.40 30.12 44.87
CA ARG A 965 54.27 29.17 44.88
C ARG A 965 53.03 29.73 45.55
N GLN A 966 53.18 30.40 46.70
CA GLN A 966 52.06 31.03 47.39
C GLN A 966 51.53 32.23 46.61
N LEU A 967 52.40 33.01 45.96
CA LEU A 967 52.00 34.10 45.07
C LEU A 967 51.22 33.57 43.86
N HIS A 968 51.66 32.46 43.25
CA HIS A 968 50.93 31.78 42.18
C HIS A 968 49.56 31.26 42.62
N VAL A 969 49.42 30.71 43.85
CA VAL A 969 48.12 30.28 44.38
C VAL A 969 47.14 31.45 44.49
N VAL A 970 47.58 32.62 44.98
CA VAL A 970 46.75 33.84 45.06
C VAL A 970 46.37 34.32 43.66
N ARG A 971 47.35 34.41 42.76
CA ARG A 971 47.18 34.77 41.34
C ARG A 971 46.16 33.89 40.63
N GLN A 972 46.28 32.57 40.80
CA GLN A 972 45.40 31.61 40.14
C GLN A 972 44.01 31.55 40.78
N THR A 973 43.90 31.76 42.09
CA THR A 973 42.60 31.91 42.76
C THR A 973 41.86 33.13 42.24
N MET A 974 42.53 34.29 42.11
CA MET A 974 41.92 35.51 41.56
C MET A 974 41.49 35.34 40.10
N ALA A 975 42.30 34.71 39.24
CA ALA A 975 41.85 34.40 37.88
C ALA A 975 40.64 33.48 37.86
N THR A 976 40.60 32.47 38.72
CA THR A 976 39.47 31.52 38.78
C THR A 976 38.18 32.24 39.19
N LEU A 977 38.27 33.21 40.11
CA LEU A 977 37.14 34.07 40.47
C LEU A 977 36.74 34.99 39.30
N ASN A 978 37.69 35.55 38.57
CA ASN A 978 37.40 36.42 37.42
C ASN A 978 36.67 35.70 36.29
N LEU A 979 36.95 34.42 36.09
CA LEU A 979 36.23 33.60 35.10
C LEU A 979 34.71 33.52 35.34
N LEU A 980 34.26 33.77 36.57
CA LEU A 980 32.84 33.68 36.95
C LEU A 980 32.10 35.02 36.79
N TRP A 981 32.81 36.14 36.66
CA TRP A 981 32.22 37.48 36.54
C TRP A 981 31.22 37.65 35.39
N PRO A 982 31.53 37.25 34.14
CA PRO A 982 30.57 37.37 33.03
C PRO A 982 29.26 36.62 33.28
N CYS A 983 29.35 35.47 33.95
CA CYS A 983 28.19 34.64 34.27
C CYS A 983 27.35 35.27 35.41
N MET A 984 28.01 35.82 36.44
CA MET A 984 27.33 36.55 37.53
C MET A 984 26.68 37.84 37.01
N TYR A 985 27.33 38.55 36.07
CA TYR A 985 26.78 39.74 35.43
C TYR A 985 25.50 39.44 34.64
N ALA A 986 25.46 38.32 33.91
CA ALA A 986 24.26 37.89 33.19
C ALA A 986 23.07 37.62 34.14
N VAL A 987 23.31 36.95 35.29
CA VAL A 987 22.27 36.72 36.30
C VAL A 987 21.75 38.04 36.89
N PHE A 988 22.65 38.97 37.20
CA PHE A 988 22.27 40.31 37.68
C PHE A 988 21.46 41.11 36.65
N ALA A 989 21.88 41.12 35.39
CA ALA A 989 21.17 41.79 34.30
C ALA A 989 19.77 41.20 34.04
N SER A 990 19.52 39.95 34.49
CA SER A 990 18.23 39.28 34.40
C SER A 990 17.21 39.73 35.47
N GLY A 991 17.62 40.56 36.44
CA GLY A 991 16.73 41.18 37.44
C GLY A 991 16.27 40.28 38.60
N VAL A 992 17.00 39.19 38.89
CA VAL A 992 16.61 38.22 39.94
C VAL A 992 17.18 38.61 41.31
N GLU A 993 16.34 39.13 42.22
CA GLU A 993 16.70 39.35 43.63
C GLU A 993 16.41 38.09 44.46
N SER A 994 17.38 37.17 44.54
CA SER A 994 17.26 35.96 45.37
C SER A 994 18.03 36.07 46.70
N PRO A 995 17.63 35.36 47.76
CA PRO A 995 18.39 35.28 49.00
C PRO A 995 19.79 34.65 48.81
N ALA A 996 19.99 33.83 47.78
CA ALA A 996 21.31 33.30 47.42
C ALA A 996 22.21 34.37 46.79
N TRP A 997 21.64 35.29 46.01
CA TRP A 997 22.35 36.41 45.42
C TRP A 997 22.86 37.39 46.48
N THR A 998 22.05 37.74 47.48
CA THR A 998 22.45 38.64 48.56
C THR A 998 23.57 38.05 49.42
N ALA A 999 23.55 36.72 49.66
CA ALA A 999 24.61 36.01 50.37
C ALA A 999 25.94 35.99 49.59
N LEU A 1000 25.88 35.69 48.28
CA LEU A 1000 27.03 35.77 47.38
C LEU A 1000 27.60 37.19 47.30
N PHE A 1001 26.75 38.19 47.15
CA PHE A 1001 27.14 39.60 47.05
C PHE A 1001 27.84 40.09 48.33
N LYS A 1002 27.35 39.69 49.51
CA LYS A 1002 28.01 39.97 50.79
C LYS A 1002 29.40 39.31 50.86
N THR A 1003 29.54 38.09 50.37
CA THR A 1003 30.83 37.37 50.35
C THR A 1003 31.83 38.02 49.37
N LEU A 1004 31.38 38.44 48.19
CA LEU A 1004 32.19 39.20 47.23
C LEU A 1004 32.65 40.57 47.78
N GLY A 1005 31.87 41.17 48.70
CA GLY A 1005 32.27 42.39 49.42
C GLY A 1005 33.60 42.25 50.19
N HIS A 1006 33.88 41.08 50.76
CA HIS A 1006 35.16 40.82 51.44
C HIS A 1006 36.32 40.74 50.44
N VAL A 1007 36.07 40.18 49.24
CA VAL A 1007 37.07 40.15 48.16
C VAL A 1007 37.35 41.57 47.65
N ARG A 1008 36.35 42.47 47.62
CA ARG A 1008 36.56 43.88 47.29
C ARG A 1008 37.53 44.56 48.25
N GLU A 1009 37.33 44.36 49.55
CA GLU A 1009 38.19 44.95 50.59
C GLU A 1009 39.64 44.48 50.41
N PHE A 1010 39.82 43.18 50.14
CA PHE A 1010 41.11 42.62 49.73
C PHE A 1010 41.68 43.30 48.48
N VAL A 1011 40.95 43.31 47.37
CA VAL A 1011 41.40 43.84 46.06
C VAL A 1011 41.80 45.32 46.16
N SER A 1012 41.01 46.14 46.86
CA SER A 1012 41.30 47.57 47.01
C SER A 1012 42.62 47.85 47.74
N THR A 1013 42.92 47.03 48.75
CA THR A 1013 44.14 47.18 49.56
C THR A 1013 45.35 46.54 48.86
N ALA A 1014 45.15 45.37 48.25
CA ALA A 1014 46.19 44.64 47.53
C ALA A 1014 46.70 45.41 46.31
N GLU A 1015 45.83 46.06 45.54
CA GLU A 1015 46.22 46.86 44.36
C GLU A 1015 47.07 48.07 44.75
N THR A 1016 46.65 48.86 45.74
CA THR A 1016 47.45 50.02 46.21
C THR A 1016 48.83 49.61 46.72
N TYR A 1017 48.91 48.43 47.34
CA TYR A 1017 50.17 47.88 47.83
C TYR A 1017 51.06 47.36 46.69
N LEU A 1018 50.48 46.66 45.70
CA LEU A 1018 51.21 46.13 44.54
C LEU A 1018 51.67 47.24 43.59
N GLU A 1019 50.86 48.28 43.35
CA GLU A 1019 51.28 49.45 42.56
C GLU A 1019 52.48 50.17 43.18
N HIS A 1020 52.49 50.35 44.50
CA HIS A 1020 53.65 50.90 45.21
C HIS A 1020 54.87 49.98 45.13
N LEU A 1021 54.67 48.65 45.15
CA LEU A 1021 55.75 47.67 45.09
C LEU A 1021 56.34 47.53 43.69
N LEU A 1022 55.53 47.59 42.63
CA LEU A 1022 55.96 47.52 41.23
C LEU A 1022 56.79 48.77 40.82
N GLN A 1023 56.52 49.92 41.45
CA GLN A 1023 57.33 51.15 41.29
C GLN A 1023 58.66 51.12 42.05
N THR A 1024 58.82 50.22 43.04
CA THR A 1024 60.01 50.12 43.89
C THR A 1024 60.73 48.79 43.62
N GLU A 1025 61.75 48.78 42.76
CA GLU A 1025 62.45 47.53 42.42
C GLU A 1025 62.98 46.78 43.66
N GLY A 1026 62.65 45.48 43.77
CA GLY A 1026 63.37 44.53 44.64
C GLY A 1026 62.80 44.19 46.02
N ARG A 1027 61.49 44.41 46.30
CA ARG A 1027 60.88 43.98 47.58
C ARG A 1027 60.04 42.72 47.45
N ALA A 1028 60.12 41.86 48.46
CA ALA A 1028 59.35 40.64 48.53
C ALA A 1028 57.96 40.89 49.14
N VAL A 1029 56.95 40.15 48.69
CA VAL A 1029 55.54 40.42 49.04
C VAL A 1029 55.23 39.94 50.46
N GLU A 1030 55.00 40.87 51.37
CA GLU A 1030 54.50 40.57 52.73
C GLU A 1030 52.99 40.25 52.72
N PRO A 1031 52.56 39.06 53.23
CA PRO A 1031 51.16 38.65 53.24
C PRO A 1031 50.24 39.57 54.05
N ALA A 1032 50.73 40.07 55.21
CA ALA A 1032 49.96 40.93 56.10
C ALA A 1032 49.60 42.27 55.45
N LYS A 1033 50.48 42.81 54.60
CA LYS A 1033 50.23 44.06 53.85
C LYS A 1033 49.35 43.82 52.62
N LEU A 1034 49.55 42.68 51.93
CA LEU A 1034 48.72 42.30 50.78
C LEU A 1034 47.25 42.07 51.18
N CYS A 1035 47.01 41.50 52.37
CA CYS A 1035 45.68 41.14 52.84
C CYS A 1035 45.10 42.13 53.88
N ALA A 1036 45.69 43.31 54.06
CA ALA A 1036 45.35 44.23 55.14
C ALA A 1036 43.86 44.68 55.15
N GLY A 1037 43.17 44.61 54.00
CA GLY A 1037 41.76 44.95 53.87
C GLY A 1037 40.78 43.95 54.52
N LEU A 1038 41.20 42.72 54.83
CA LEU A 1038 40.31 41.66 55.31
C LEU A 1038 40.00 41.71 56.82
N GLY A 1039 40.68 42.58 57.60
CA GLY A 1039 40.52 42.69 59.05
C GLY A 1039 41.07 41.48 59.85
N ASP A 1040 41.21 41.65 61.17
CA ASP A 1040 41.73 40.60 62.08
C ASP A 1040 40.61 39.76 62.75
N GLY A 1041 39.34 40.10 62.52
CA GLY A 1041 38.18 39.47 63.18
C GLY A 1041 37.89 38.05 62.66
N PRO A 1042 37.33 37.16 63.49
CA PRO A 1042 36.88 35.85 63.02
C PRO A 1042 35.75 36.01 61.97
N LEU A 1043 35.86 35.28 60.86
CA LEU A 1043 34.82 35.19 59.83
C LEU A 1043 33.61 34.41 60.37
N GLU A 1044 32.77 35.03 61.20
CA GLU A 1044 31.54 34.42 61.71
C GLU A 1044 30.56 34.13 60.55
N GLY A 1045 30.13 32.86 60.43
CA GLY A 1045 29.18 32.41 59.39
C GLY A 1045 29.78 31.58 58.25
N PHE A 1046 31.11 31.41 58.19
CA PHE A 1046 31.78 30.63 57.15
C PHE A 1046 31.81 29.13 57.47
N GLN A 1047 30.65 28.46 57.51
CA GLN A 1047 30.59 26.99 57.68
C GLN A 1047 30.59 26.27 56.32
N PHE A 1048 31.50 25.31 56.16
CA PHE A 1048 31.58 24.47 54.97
C PHE A 1048 30.93 23.11 55.20
N ASP A 1049 30.29 22.58 54.16
CA ASP A 1049 29.76 21.22 54.11
C ASP A 1049 30.80 20.18 54.58
N ALA A 1050 30.34 19.13 55.26
CA ALA A 1050 31.18 18.06 55.80
C ALA A 1050 32.03 17.40 54.72
N GLU A 1051 31.52 17.28 53.49
CA GLU A 1051 32.24 16.71 52.36
C GLU A 1051 33.42 17.59 51.93
N VAL A 1052 33.25 18.91 51.82
CA VAL A 1052 34.34 19.85 51.46
C VAL A 1052 35.46 19.81 52.50
N ARG A 1053 35.11 19.73 53.79
CA ARG A 1053 36.08 19.58 54.88
C ARG A 1053 36.84 18.25 54.79
N SER A 1054 36.13 17.16 54.52
CA SER A 1054 36.71 15.81 54.32
C SER A 1054 37.67 15.77 53.13
N PHE A 1055 37.24 16.31 51.97
CA PHE A 1055 38.07 16.39 50.76
C PHE A 1055 39.32 17.23 50.97
N THR A 1056 39.19 18.40 51.62
CA THR A 1056 40.34 19.25 51.97
C THR A 1056 41.33 18.49 52.86
N GLY A 1057 40.84 17.77 53.88
CA GLY A 1057 41.67 16.96 54.77
C GLY A 1057 42.38 15.83 54.04
N ASN A 1058 41.69 15.12 53.15
CA ASN A 1058 42.25 14.02 52.36
C ASN A 1058 43.35 14.51 51.39
N ILE A 1059 43.14 15.65 50.72
CA ILE A 1059 44.15 16.24 49.83
C ILE A 1059 45.41 16.60 50.61
N VAL A 1060 45.28 17.33 51.73
CA VAL A 1060 46.43 17.76 52.55
C VAL A 1060 47.18 16.55 53.11
N GLN A 1061 46.47 15.55 53.63
CA GLN A 1061 47.07 14.35 54.19
C GLN A 1061 47.78 13.48 53.13
N ASP A 1062 47.26 13.39 51.91
CA ASP A 1062 47.91 12.67 50.80
C ASP A 1062 49.17 13.42 50.32
N ILE A 1063 49.13 14.75 50.26
CA ILE A 1063 50.29 15.58 49.92
C ILE A 1063 51.42 15.40 50.95
N GLU A 1064 51.10 15.46 52.24
CA GLU A 1064 52.08 15.29 53.32
C GLU A 1064 52.73 13.89 53.34
N LYS A 1065 52.02 12.87 52.88
CA LYS A 1065 52.48 11.47 52.91
C LYS A 1065 53.13 10.99 51.63
N SER A 1066 52.68 11.47 50.48
CA SER A 1066 52.96 10.85 49.17
C SER A 1066 53.59 11.78 48.15
N TRP A 1067 53.67 13.09 48.39
CA TRP A 1067 54.25 14.02 47.41
C TRP A 1067 55.68 14.41 47.81
N VAL A 1068 56.64 14.20 46.91
CA VAL A 1068 58.03 14.66 47.04
C VAL A 1068 58.18 15.94 46.25
N VAL A 1069 58.43 17.03 46.97
CA VAL A 1069 58.50 18.38 46.41
C VAL A 1069 59.95 18.84 46.38
N THR A 1070 60.55 18.93 45.19
CA THR A 1070 61.88 19.53 44.99
C THR A 1070 61.76 20.97 44.50
N THR A 1071 62.87 21.72 44.43
CA THR A 1071 62.89 23.09 43.89
C THR A 1071 62.48 23.16 42.41
N GLN A 1072 62.68 22.08 41.65
CA GLN A 1072 62.43 22.03 40.20
C GLN A 1072 61.27 21.12 39.79
N SER A 1073 60.85 20.14 40.61
CA SER A 1073 59.76 19.23 40.24
C SER A 1073 58.92 18.72 41.42
N ILE A 1074 57.67 18.36 41.13
CA ILE A 1074 56.76 17.64 42.04
C ILE A 1074 56.59 16.22 41.52
N SER A 1075 56.95 15.21 42.33
CA SER A 1075 56.72 13.79 42.02
C SER A 1075 55.87 13.13 43.11
N VAL A 1076 55.01 12.19 42.74
CA VAL A 1076 54.12 11.48 43.68
C VAL A 1076 54.64 10.05 43.87
N GLN A 1077 54.94 9.67 45.11
CA GLN A 1077 55.31 8.30 45.49
C GLN A 1077 54.07 7.44 45.67
N THR A 1078 53.90 6.44 44.81
CA THR A 1078 52.90 5.38 45.00
C THR A 1078 53.40 4.32 46.00
N PRO A 1079 52.54 3.84 46.94
CA PRO A 1079 52.91 2.74 47.82
C PRO A 1079 53.07 1.46 46.99
N GLY A 1080 54.32 1.02 46.78
CA GLY A 1080 54.65 -0.22 46.07
C GLY A 1080 56.02 -0.27 45.38
N ILE A 1081 56.66 0.87 45.11
CA ILE A 1081 57.97 0.91 44.42
C ILE A 1081 59.09 1.16 45.46
N ASN A 1082 59.33 0.18 46.33
CA ASN A 1082 60.53 0.12 47.15
C ASN A 1082 61.49 -0.92 46.54
N ARG A 1083 62.24 -0.55 45.50
CA ARG A 1083 63.50 -1.24 45.16
C ARG A 1083 64.56 -0.24 44.69
N ARG A 1084 65.70 -0.31 45.40
CA ARG A 1084 66.96 0.39 45.19
C ARG A 1084 67.32 0.56 43.70
N GLY A 1085 67.70 1.77 43.33
CA GLY A 1085 68.29 2.10 42.04
C GLY A 1085 67.77 3.44 41.55
N ALA A 1086 68.65 4.43 41.41
CA ALA A 1086 68.35 5.72 40.79
C ALA A 1086 67.86 5.50 39.35
N ALA A 1087 66.54 5.46 39.16
CA ALA A 1087 65.88 5.54 37.87
C ALA A 1087 64.93 6.74 37.94
N SER A 1088 65.02 7.60 36.92
CA SER A 1088 64.47 8.97 36.89
C SER A 1088 63.07 9.08 37.49
N MET A 1089 62.94 9.83 38.59
CA MET A 1089 61.65 10.33 39.03
C MET A 1089 61.12 11.31 37.97
N GLN A 1090 60.30 10.82 37.04
CA GLN A 1090 59.50 11.68 36.18
C GLN A 1090 58.45 12.34 37.08
N GLY A 1091 58.58 13.66 37.25
CA GLY A 1091 57.67 14.52 37.97
C GLY A 1091 57.41 15.76 37.15
N VAL A 1092 56.39 16.51 37.51
CA VAL A 1092 56.00 17.73 36.77
C VAL A 1092 57.03 18.80 37.08
N GLU A 1093 57.65 19.36 36.04
CA GLU A 1093 58.53 20.53 36.17
C GLU A 1093 57.70 21.73 36.61
N ILE A 1094 58.10 22.35 37.71
CA ILE A 1094 57.46 23.59 38.18
C ILE A 1094 58.02 24.72 37.33
N PRO A 1095 57.19 25.54 36.67
CA PRO A 1095 57.68 26.67 35.89
C PRO A 1095 58.54 27.59 36.76
N THR A 1096 59.70 28.01 36.25
CA THR A 1096 60.51 29.05 36.89
C THR A 1096 59.76 30.38 36.77
N TRP A 1097 59.12 30.82 37.85
CA TRP A 1097 58.38 32.07 37.83
C TRP A 1097 59.27 33.25 38.16
N ASP A 1098 59.28 34.26 37.28
CA ASP A 1098 59.77 35.58 37.66
C ASP A 1098 58.78 36.23 38.63
N THR A 1099 59.30 36.74 39.74
CA THR A 1099 58.48 37.34 40.79
C THR A 1099 57.87 38.67 40.33
N LYS A 1100 58.56 39.38 39.42
CA LYS A 1100 58.06 40.64 38.83
C LYS A 1100 56.88 40.38 37.90
N ASP A 1101 57.03 39.47 36.95
CA ASP A 1101 55.95 39.08 36.01
C ASP A 1101 54.71 38.53 36.73
N MET A 1102 54.90 37.74 37.80
CA MET A 1102 53.79 37.25 38.61
C MET A 1102 53.04 38.37 39.35
N MET A 1103 53.74 39.41 39.80
CA MET A 1103 53.13 40.56 40.45
C MET A 1103 52.38 41.44 39.46
N GLU A 1104 52.92 41.63 38.25
CA GLU A 1104 52.23 42.35 37.16
C GLU A 1104 50.96 41.60 36.71
N ASP A 1105 51.02 40.28 36.55
CA ASP A 1105 49.84 39.44 36.23
C ASP A 1105 48.82 39.43 37.38
N LEU A 1106 49.27 39.40 38.64
CA LEU A 1106 48.37 39.51 39.79
C LEU A 1106 47.67 40.88 39.83
N ASP A 1107 48.41 41.98 39.62
CA ASP A 1107 47.85 43.34 39.55
C ASP A 1107 46.82 43.46 38.43
N GLY A 1108 47.11 42.93 37.23
CA GLY A 1108 46.17 42.87 36.12
C GLY A 1108 44.87 42.12 36.46
N ARG A 1109 44.96 40.97 37.15
CA ARG A 1109 43.79 40.20 37.60
C ARG A 1109 42.98 40.92 38.68
N LEU A 1110 43.62 41.69 39.57
CA LEU A 1110 42.93 42.51 40.57
C LEU A 1110 42.17 43.67 39.91
N ARG A 1111 42.77 44.34 38.92
CA ARG A 1111 42.11 45.39 38.12
C ARG A 1111 40.92 44.87 37.35
N GLU A 1112 41.04 43.69 36.72
CA GLU A 1112 39.92 43.02 36.04
C GLU A 1112 38.76 42.77 37.02
N TRP A 1113 39.05 42.26 38.22
CA TRP A 1113 38.04 42.03 39.26
C TRP A 1113 37.33 43.32 39.65
N ARG A 1114 38.09 44.41 39.88
CA ARG A 1114 37.55 45.73 40.24
C ARG A 1114 36.67 46.31 39.14
N TRP A 1115 37.08 46.18 37.87
CA TRP A 1115 36.31 46.65 36.73
C TRP A 1115 34.93 45.98 36.67
N TRP A 1116 34.87 44.66 36.85
CA TRP A 1116 33.61 43.93 36.91
C TRP A 1116 32.73 44.34 38.10
N TRP A 1117 33.32 44.56 39.28
CA TRP A 1117 32.62 45.05 40.45
C TRP A 1117 31.98 46.44 40.22
N GLN A 1118 32.72 47.37 39.59
CA GLN A 1118 32.21 48.71 39.27
C GLN A 1118 31.07 48.66 38.24
N ARG A 1119 31.20 47.80 37.22
CA ARG A 1119 30.19 47.61 36.16
C ARG A 1119 28.86 47.07 36.69
N MET A 1120 28.86 46.34 37.79
CA MET A 1120 27.66 45.83 38.46
C MET A 1120 26.98 46.85 39.38
N TYR A 1121 27.75 47.78 39.96
CA TYR A 1121 27.28 48.71 41.00
C TYR A 1121 26.89 50.09 40.44
N ALA A 1122 27.55 50.56 39.38
CA ALA A 1122 27.26 51.82 38.72
C ALA A 1122 26.43 51.57 37.45
N GLY A 1123 25.13 51.83 37.53
CA GLY A 1123 24.19 51.63 36.43
C GLY A 1123 24.35 52.55 35.21
N GLU A 1124 25.41 53.36 35.08
CA GLU A 1124 25.62 54.26 33.93
C GLU A 1124 27.10 54.37 33.49
N CYS A 1125 27.25 54.40 32.16
CA CYS A 1125 28.40 54.42 31.23
C CYS A 1125 29.69 55.17 31.63
N VAL A 1126 30.87 54.56 31.34
CA VAL A 1126 31.91 55.13 30.43
C VAL A 1126 32.60 53.96 29.71
N VAL A 1127 32.40 53.86 28.39
CA VAL A 1127 33.29 53.11 27.49
C VAL A 1127 34.39 54.08 27.11
N GLU A 1128 35.59 53.88 27.63
CA GLU A 1128 36.81 54.28 26.93
C GLU A 1128 38.00 53.45 27.41
N GLN A 1129 38.61 52.78 26.44
CA GLN A 1129 39.98 52.24 26.41
C GLN A 1129 40.35 51.08 27.35
N LEU A 1130 40.23 49.86 26.82
CA LEU A 1130 41.20 48.79 27.00
C LEU A 1130 41.13 47.83 25.79
N GLU A 1131 41.48 48.36 24.61
CA GLU A 1131 41.94 47.55 23.48
C GLU A 1131 43.36 47.03 23.78
N SER A 1132 43.53 46.13 24.76
CA SER A 1132 44.77 45.34 24.87
C SER A 1132 44.71 44.25 25.95
N VAL A 1133 43.65 43.44 26.03
CA VAL A 1133 43.82 42.06 26.53
C VAL A 1133 42.96 41.15 25.66
N ILE A 1134 43.63 40.56 24.68
CA ILE A 1134 43.13 39.56 23.77
C ILE A 1134 42.55 38.39 24.60
N PHE A 1135 41.25 38.11 24.43
CA PHE A 1135 40.65 36.85 24.85
C PHE A 1135 40.90 35.77 23.80
#